data_AF-A0A4U2BLD0-F1
#
_entry.id   AF-A0A4U2BLD0-F1
#
_cell.length_a   1.000
_cell.length_b   1.000
_cell.length_c   1.000
_cell.angle_alpha   90.00
_cell.angle_beta   90.00
_cell.angle_gamma   90.00
#
_symmetry.space_group_name_H-M   'P 1'
#
loop_
_entity.id
_entity.type
_entity.pdbx_description
1 polymer ?
#
loop_
_entity_poly.entity_id
_entity_poly.type
_entity_poly.pdbx_seq_one_letter_code
_entity_poly.pdbx_strand_id
1 'polypeptide(L)'
;MRALISSLCEQDEQVYLEFKSEWYWAGRSVDERKWGEFLKDFAALVNCTPDHVDDHKYLIIGVDETKENLDRFNNVSIKNIGFETVDNLKDKIDEKLKTYFRFEDNKQVKDCYELKEEKFNGKTILYFNIKPVRSLLVLSKDLRDKKRTEKLGNVFIRASKSNCEPEVKNACPNTIRLICDKFKERSPRIKKESNIGKSVQKTVRLFLNKNSIFKEVGYKSEKKWKDKILFEVYNLESDFLGKFDIVYLFKSANQIKTREYLISNGIISEISKKYILVDDGINIDFDGVKNKFSAEQVYTLGGFAREHLYSDLLNEDSYHDGQFKKQRQIKNFIEPSTVGCNDKNAILLLNEWFFTSSNPLMVVKGYGGVGKTTLVKYFLDKVHLFNRGVSDGYRVVFIDSKRIIDEISTEGMIDNLFYFYNAHAKVNDFENKFNQELLELSIDNGNILIVVDGIDEVIAKLNNKFDVNSFIESIFESYLIGNEKTKIILTCRDYFWDLNTDDNYNISKLELSPFTRELTEKFFAKEYNKDSSEFRKCMEYADEFKFDTKTEGDNRYVYIPYTLDLISDMIKQKREFGVVNRDDIETTLLKKDLTDDYFIGRICNREIQKLENVDVDSQIKFFMKLSIFHNGLIHESNLTNLLSHIDLRNKKDIEELFKGHTLVNFDNSSKLLSFKYDFFKEFFVNLYICSFLNRKDLSKYSDELVNVVSEFVKYNTAFTNRISKRVNFDEDLEIFIIELIELSIKTLKEGEKILHRRVISSLICILLSCHQNTIGKLTIEDCTNIIKDIFGDNLEYFSIINLFGKDSDKLIFDFRNKVISNVWMENYPFFWECRFDNGTTFNSSTFKHLEPRNNVTIPKIHDNMFVNCDTSGIHDLIVSSNNQQDQKNKSLVDDVKKIFKLFDTGGTLKEQKTERIEKHANSIVLKELKKNKVITPYVNPKKPRIRQYKVHDDYLDIINVLDQNGTSYELERVMKLITS
;
A
#
# COMPACT_ATOMS: atom_id res chain seq x y z
N MET A 1 15.30 26.09 -9.54
CA MET A 1 14.21 26.48 -10.45
C MET A 1 14.13 25.54 -11.65
N ARG A 2 15.25 25.28 -12.33
CA ARG A 2 15.31 24.33 -13.46
C ARG A 2 14.74 22.94 -13.15
N ALA A 3 15.00 22.40 -11.95
CA ALA A 3 14.44 21.13 -11.50
C ALA A 3 12.89 21.13 -11.44
N LEU A 4 12.32 22.20 -10.89
CA LEU A 4 10.87 22.40 -10.79
C LEU A 4 10.23 22.56 -12.17
N ILE A 5 10.82 23.39 -13.03
CA ILE A 5 10.35 23.59 -14.41
C ILE A 5 10.38 22.26 -15.18
N SER A 6 11.46 21.48 -15.06
CA SER A 6 11.56 20.15 -15.66
C SER A 6 10.43 19.24 -15.19
N SER A 7 10.21 19.19 -13.87
CA SER A 7 9.16 18.36 -13.26
C SER A 7 7.75 18.78 -13.70
N LEU A 8 7.50 20.08 -13.86
CA LEU A 8 6.23 20.59 -14.35
C LEU A 8 6.02 20.25 -15.83
N CYS A 9 7.05 20.44 -16.67
CA CYS A 9 6.95 20.17 -18.11
C CYS A 9 6.84 18.66 -18.45
N GLU A 10 7.19 17.78 -17.51
CA GLU A 10 6.97 16.33 -17.61
C GLU A 10 5.52 15.92 -17.33
N GLN A 11 4.66 16.82 -16.81
CA GLN A 11 3.25 16.56 -16.50
C GLN A 11 2.31 16.95 -17.64
N ASP A 12 1.13 16.33 -17.64
CA ASP A 12 -0.03 16.79 -18.39
C ASP A 12 -0.65 18.02 -17.71
N GLU A 13 -1.48 18.76 -18.45
CA GLU A 13 -2.18 19.93 -17.90
C GLU A 13 -3.07 19.55 -16.71
N GLN A 14 -3.02 20.34 -15.63
CA GLN A 14 -3.80 20.12 -14.41
C GLN A 14 -4.52 21.40 -14.00
N VAL A 15 -5.43 21.32 -13.02
CA VAL A 15 -6.13 22.51 -12.52
C VAL A 15 -5.19 23.55 -11.89
N TYR A 16 -3.99 23.16 -11.45
CA TYR A 16 -2.97 24.05 -10.91
C TYR A 16 -1.86 24.42 -11.92
N LEU A 17 -1.86 23.86 -13.14
CA LEU A 17 -0.78 24.00 -14.12
C LEU A 17 -1.36 24.28 -15.51
N GLU A 18 -1.08 25.45 -16.07
CA GLU A 18 -1.40 25.82 -17.44
C GLU A 18 -0.22 25.75 -18.37
N PHE A 19 -0.43 25.22 -19.58
CA PHE A 19 0.50 25.41 -20.69
C PHE A 19 -0.13 26.29 -21.78
N LYS A 20 0.70 27.14 -22.38
CA LYS A 20 0.39 27.82 -23.64
C LYS A 20 1.54 27.62 -24.60
N SER A 21 1.26 27.21 -25.83
CA SER A 21 2.28 27.00 -26.87
C SER A 21 2.93 28.32 -27.30
N GLU A 22 2.19 29.42 -27.26
CA GLU A 22 2.63 30.75 -27.64
C GLU A 22 2.04 31.81 -26.69
N TRP A 23 2.65 33.00 -26.69
CA TRP A 23 2.07 34.14 -26.00
C TRP A 23 0.71 34.52 -26.60
N TYR A 24 -0.17 35.12 -25.81
CA TYR A 24 -1.56 35.42 -26.18
C TYR A 24 -1.71 36.30 -27.45
N TRP A 25 -0.65 36.99 -27.86
CA TRP A 25 -0.56 37.77 -29.10
C TRP A 25 0.85 37.76 -29.70
N ALA A 26 0.95 38.10 -30.99
CA ALA A 26 2.22 38.37 -31.67
C ALA A 26 2.29 39.87 -32.05
N GLY A 27 3.42 40.54 -31.77
CA GLY A 27 3.68 41.94 -32.13
C GLY A 27 3.19 43.00 -31.11
N ARG A 28 3.45 44.30 -31.39
CA ARG A 28 3.19 45.43 -30.47
C ARG A 28 1.74 45.93 -30.44
N SER A 29 0.93 45.65 -31.46
CA SER A 29 -0.49 46.06 -31.49
C SER A 29 -1.35 45.04 -30.75
N VAL A 30 -1.70 45.34 -29.50
CA VAL A 30 -2.45 44.42 -28.64
C VAL A 30 -3.93 44.78 -28.59
N ASP A 31 -4.78 43.84 -28.95
CA ASP A 31 -6.25 43.94 -28.80
C ASP A 31 -6.65 43.73 -27.32
N GLU A 32 -7.61 44.50 -26.84
CA GLU A 32 -8.20 44.39 -25.49
C GLU A 32 -8.70 42.97 -25.20
N ARG A 33 -9.24 42.28 -26.22
CA ARG A 33 -9.74 40.90 -26.09
C ARG A 33 -8.65 39.87 -25.73
N LYS A 34 -7.43 40.08 -26.22
CA LYS A 34 -6.30 39.16 -25.97
C LYS A 34 -5.74 39.36 -24.56
N TRP A 35 -5.71 40.60 -24.07
CA TRP A 35 -5.47 40.90 -22.65
C TRP A 35 -6.54 40.29 -21.77
N GLY A 36 -7.82 40.39 -22.15
CA GLY A 36 -8.92 39.80 -21.40
C GLY A 36 -8.79 38.29 -21.24
N GLU A 37 -8.35 37.57 -22.28
CA GLU A 37 -8.10 36.13 -22.19
C GLU A 37 -6.99 35.80 -21.18
N PHE A 38 -5.83 36.47 -21.28
CA PHE A 38 -4.74 36.26 -20.32
C PHE A 38 -5.16 36.55 -18.88
N LEU A 39 -5.84 37.68 -18.64
CA LEU A 39 -6.23 38.08 -17.30
C LEU A 39 -7.26 37.13 -16.70
N LYS A 40 -8.16 36.58 -17.53
CA LYS A 40 -9.14 35.56 -17.14
C LYS A 40 -8.44 34.25 -16.76
N ASP A 41 -7.53 33.74 -17.61
CA ASP A 41 -6.78 32.50 -17.36
C ASP A 41 -5.91 32.64 -16.08
N PHE A 42 -5.22 33.78 -15.93
CA PHE A 42 -4.45 34.10 -14.72
C PHE A 42 -5.33 34.15 -13.47
N ALA A 43 -6.48 34.84 -13.51
CA ALA A 43 -7.37 34.94 -12.36
C ALA A 43 -7.99 33.57 -11.98
N ALA A 44 -8.29 32.73 -12.97
CA ALA A 44 -8.78 31.37 -12.76
C ALA A 44 -7.77 30.51 -12.00
N LEU A 45 -6.48 30.62 -12.34
CA LEU A 45 -5.38 29.95 -11.62
C LEU A 45 -5.19 30.49 -10.19
N VAL A 46 -5.31 31.81 -9.99
CA VAL A 46 -5.18 32.41 -8.64
C VAL A 46 -6.19 31.84 -7.68
N ASN A 47 -7.47 31.76 -8.08
CA ASN A 47 -8.53 31.25 -7.23
C ASN A 47 -8.55 29.70 -7.19
N CYS A 48 -8.33 29.03 -8.32
CA CYS A 48 -8.32 27.57 -8.49
C CYS A 48 -9.56 26.85 -7.91
N THR A 49 -9.49 25.52 -7.77
CA THR A 49 -10.49 24.72 -7.04
C THR A 49 -10.29 24.86 -5.52
N PRO A 50 -11.32 24.55 -4.70
CA PRO A 50 -11.17 24.50 -3.24
C PRO A 50 -10.02 23.60 -2.76
N ASP A 51 -9.75 22.51 -3.48
CA ASP A 51 -8.72 21.53 -3.12
C ASP A 51 -7.28 22.04 -3.39
N HIS A 52 -7.13 22.99 -4.33
CA HIS A 52 -5.84 23.53 -4.75
C HIS A 52 -5.66 25.02 -4.42
N VAL A 53 -6.54 25.61 -3.62
CA VAL A 53 -6.43 27.03 -3.27
C VAL A 53 -5.17 27.34 -2.45
N ASP A 54 -4.69 26.36 -1.69
CA ASP A 54 -3.50 26.49 -0.83
C ASP A 54 -2.18 26.12 -1.52
N ASP A 55 -2.26 25.69 -2.78
CA ASP A 55 -1.11 25.25 -3.57
C ASP A 55 -0.44 26.41 -4.32
N HIS A 56 0.84 26.23 -4.64
CA HIS A 56 1.44 26.97 -5.75
C HIS A 56 0.82 26.54 -7.08
N LYS A 57 0.57 27.51 -7.96
CA LYS A 57 0.04 27.29 -9.31
C LYS A 57 0.98 27.85 -10.36
N TYR A 58 0.91 27.33 -11.57
CA TYR A 58 1.86 27.65 -12.63
C TYR A 58 1.17 27.95 -13.95
N LEU A 59 1.69 28.95 -14.65
CA LEU A 59 1.39 29.21 -16.05
C LEU A 59 2.72 29.23 -16.82
N ILE A 60 2.88 28.30 -17.75
CA ILE A 60 4.10 28.14 -18.53
C ILE A 60 3.79 28.39 -20.01
N ILE A 61 4.54 29.29 -20.62
CA ILE A 61 4.32 29.74 -22.00
C ILE A 61 5.54 29.37 -22.84
N GLY A 62 5.29 28.76 -24.00
CA GLY A 62 6.28 28.11 -24.85
C GLY A 62 6.23 26.58 -24.78
N VAL A 63 5.11 25.99 -24.33
CA VAL A 63 4.92 24.53 -24.22
C VAL A 63 3.66 24.11 -24.98
N ASP A 64 3.80 23.21 -25.95
CA ASP A 64 2.75 22.70 -26.82
C ASP A 64 2.41 21.25 -26.47
N GLU A 65 1.29 21.05 -25.76
CA GLU A 65 0.84 19.74 -25.27
C GLU A 65 0.52 18.74 -26.37
N THR A 66 0.28 19.20 -27.59
CA THR A 66 -0.04 18.29 -28.71
C THR A 66 1.20 17.57 -29.26
N LYS A 67 2.39 17.93 -28.78
CA LYS A 67 3.68 17.40 -29.22
C LYS A 67 4.43 16.75 -28.06
N GLU A 68 5.31 15.83 -28.41
CA GLU A 68 6.15 15.11 -27.45
C GLU A 68 7.62 15.58 -27.52
N ASN A 69 8.38 15.27 -26.47
CA ASN A 69 9.84 15.46 -26.41
C ASN A 69 10.27 16.92 -26.67
N LEU A 70 11.34 17.13 -27.45
CA LEU A 70 11.91 18.45 -27.72
C LEU A 70 10.97 19.34 -28.56
N ASP A 71 10.08 18.74 -29.35
CA ASP A 71 9.17 19.47 -30.23
C ASP A 71 8.00 20.10 -29.47
N ARG A 72 7.79 19.70 -28.20
CA ARG A 72 6.87 20.36 -27.26
C ARG A 72 7.29 21.79 -26.92
N PHE A 73 8.54 22.20 -27.14
CA PHE A 73 9.03 23.52 -26.70
C PHE A 73 9.13 24.55 -27.83
N ASN A 74 8.37 25.63 -27.70
CA ASN A 74 8.41 26.80 -28.58
C ASN A 74 9.24 27.93 -27.96
N ASN A 75 9.96 28.67 -28.81
CA ASN A 75 10.82 29.76 -28.35
C ASN A 75 10.02 31.04 -28.12
N VAL A 76 9.68 31.31 -26.87
CA VAL A 76 8.99 32.53 -26.43
C VAL A 76 9.96 33.34 -25.57
N SER A 77 10.41 34.48 -26.11
CA SER A 77 11.25 35.43 -25.38
C SER A 77 10.53 36.74 -25.15
N ILE A 78 10.91 37.46 -24.08
CA ILE A 78 10.34 38.77 -23.72
C ILE A 78 10.44 39.76 -24.89
N LYS A 79 11.59 39.74 -25.59
CA LYS A 79 11.83 40.58 -26.78
C LYS A 79 10.89 40.22 -27.93
N ASN A 80 10.67 38.93 -28.18
CA ASN A 80 9.79 38.46 -29.26
C ASN A 80 8.33 38.86 -29.04
N ILE A 81 7.90 38.99 -27.77
CA ILE A 81 6.53 39.40 -27.43
C ILE A 81 6.35 40.92 -27.29
N GLY A 82 7.40 41.70 -27.60
CA GLY A 82 7.34 43.15 -27.75
C GLY A 82 7.74 43.97 -26.52
N PHE A 83 8.35 43.36 -25.51
CA PHE A 83 8.84 44.03 -24.29
C PHE A 83 10.38 44.00 -24.23
N GLU A 84 10.99 44.97 -23.54
CA GLU A 84 12.47 45.06 -23.45
C GLU A 84 13.05 44.19 -22.33
N THR A 85 12.36 44.12 -21.19
CA THR A 85 12.76 43.38 -19.99
C THR A 85 11.56 42.70 -19.34
N VAL A 86 11.82 41.70 -18.48
CA VAL A 86 10.79 41.04 -17.67
C VAL A 86 10.04 42.03 -16.78
N ASP A 87 10.75 43.02 -16.22
CA ASP A 87 10.18 44.03 -15.34
C ASP A 87 9.16 44.91 -16.10
N ASN A 88 9.47 45.31 -17.34
CA ASN A 88 8.54 46.09 -18.17
C ASN A 88 7.22 45.33 -18.45
N LEU A 89 7.31 44.01 -18.68
CA LEU A 89 6.11 43.18 -18.86
C LEU A 89 5.34 43.05 -17.54
N LYS A 90 6.04 42.83 -16.43
CA LYS A 90 5.45 42.70 -15.10
C LYS A 90 4.69 43.97 -14.69
N ASP A 91 5.29 45.13 -14.88
CA ASP A 91 4.64 46.42 -14.61
C ASP A 91 3.35 46.59 -15.41
N LYS A 92 3.35 46.16 -16.68
CA LYS A 92 2.16 46.22 -17.54
C LYS A 92 1.07 45.25 -17.10
N ILE A 93 1.44 44.04 -16.69
CA ILE A 93 0.52 43.05 -16.13
C ILE A 93 -0.09 43.60 -14.83
N ASP A 94 0.70 44.19 -13.96
CA ASP A 94 0.26 44.76 -12.69
C ASP A 94 -0.73 45.93 -12.88
N GLU A 95 -0.45 46.82 -13.85
CA GLU A 95 -1.37 47.90 -14.24
C GLU A 95 -2.74 47.33 -14.66
N LYS A 96 -2.72 46.28 -15.50
CA LYS A 96 -3.95 45.63 -15.98
C LYS A 96 -4.68 44.89 -14.88
N LEU A 97 -4.00 44.11 -14.05
CA LEU A 97 -4.61 43.39 -12.93
C LEU A 97 -5.28 44.34 -11.95
N LYS A 98 -4.64 45.47 -11.59
CA LYS A 98 -5.26 46.51 -10.73
C LYS A 98 -6.49 47.16 -11.35
N THR A 99 -6.54 47.24 -12.68
CA THR A 99 -7.66 47.86 -13.41
C THR A 99 -8.90 46.97 -13.43
N TYR A 100 -8.71 45.65 -13.56
CA TYR A 100 -9.83 44.71 -13.78
C TYR A 100 -10.14 43.83 -12.56
N PHE A 101 -9.23 43.67 -11.60
CA PHE A 101 -9.40 42.76 -10.47
C PHE A 101 -9.08 43.44 -9.13
N ARG A 102 -9.69 42.92 -8.07
CA ARG A 102 -9.38 43.26 -6.68
C ARG A 102 -9.48 42.02 -5.80
N PHE A 103 -8.61 41.92 -4.80
CA PHE A 103 -8.85 40.99 -3.70
C PHE A 103 -9.94 41.53 -2.77
N GLU A 104 -10.73 40.66 -2.17
CA GLU A 104 -11.73 41.06 -1.17
C GLU A 104 -11.08 41.71 0.07
N ASP A 105 -9.84 41.31 0.40
CA ASP A 105 -9.05 41.87 1.50
C ASP A 105 -8.23 43.13 1.12
N ASN A 106 -8.41 43.66 -0.09
CA ASN A 106 -7.71 44.82 -0.65
C ASN A 106 -6.17 44.71 -0.72
N LYS A 107 -5.59 43.51 -0.67
CA LYS A 107 -4.15 43.34 -0.94
C LYS A 107 -3.80 43.61 -2.41
N GLN A 108 -2.52 43.84 -2.68
CA GLN A 108 -2.03 44.09 -4.04
C GLN A 108 -1.81 42.77 -4.79
N VAL A 109 -2.37 42.67 -6.01
CA VAL A 109 -2.23 41.48 -6.87
C VAL A 109 -0.78 41.19 -7.28
N LYS A 110 0.06 42.23 -7.37
CA LYS A 110 1.49 42.07 -7.74
C LYS A 110 2.28 41.14 -6.81
N ASP A 111 1.80 40.96 -5.57
CA ASP A 111 2.48 40.17 -4.55
C ASP A 111 2.12 38.67 -4.66
N CYS A 112 1.11 38.31 -5.46
CA CYS A 112 0.66 36.92 -5.61
C CYS A 112 1.41 36.12 -6.69
N TYR A 113 2.35 36.71 -7.45
CA TYR A 113 3.07 35.97 -8.48
C TYR A 113 4.50 36.43 -8.76
N GLU A 114 5.30 35.50 -9.29
CA GLU A 114 6.62 35.73 -9.87
C GLU A 114 6.60 35.39 -11.35
N LEU A 115 7.27 36.21 -12.17
CA LEU A 115 7.42 36.01 -13.61
C LEU A 115 8.91 35.92 -13.94
N LYS A 116 9.29 34.92 -14.73
CA LYS A 116 10.67 34.70 -15.19
C LYS A 116 10.73 34.25 -16.63
N GLU A 117 11.84 34.60 -17.28
CA GLU A 117 12.24 34.08 -18.59
C GLU A 117 13.37 33.08 -18.37
N GLU A 118 13.20 31.85 -18.84
CA GLU A 118 14.15 30.76 -18.59
C GLU A 118 14.49 30.02 -19.89
N LYS A 119 15.74 29.56 -19.99
CA LYS A 119 16.17 28.68 -21.08
C LYS A 119 16.05 27.22 -20.65
N PHE A 120 15.22 26.47 -21.35
CA PHE A 120 15.01 25.04 -21.12
C PHE A 120 15.15 24.28 -22.44
N ASN A 121 15.99 23.22 -22.45
CA ASN A 121 16.29 22.43 -23.66
C ASN A 121 16.65 23.26 -24.92
N GLY A 122 17.37 24.37 -24.74
CA GLY A 122 17.78 25.26 -25.83
C GLY A 122 16.69 26.21 -26.36
N LYS A 123 15.46 26.14 -25.82
CA LYS A 123 14.35 27.06 -26.12
C LYS A 123 14.14 28.01 -24.94
N THR A 124 13.61 29.20 -25.21
CA THR A 124 13.24 30.18 -24.18
C THR A 124 11.76 30.02 -23.87
N ILE A 125 11.41 29.97 -22.59
CA ILE A 125 10.03 29.89 -22.10
C ILE A 125 9.76 31.02 -21.09
N LEU A 126 8.49 31.38 -20.91
CA LEU A 126 8.04 32.25 -19.83
C LEU A 126 7.37 31.42 -18.74
N TYR A 127 7.75 31.68 -17.50
CA TYR A 127 7.33 30.93 -16.33
C TYR A 127 6.69 31.86 -15.31
N PHE A 128 5.42 31.62 -15.01
CA PHE A 128 4.69 32.26 -13.93
C PHE A 128 4.56 31.28 -12.75
N ASN A 129 4.96 31.71 -11.57
CA ASN A 129 4.68 31.04 -10.30
C ASN A 129 3.68 31.88 -9.51
N ILE A 130 2.48 31.37 -9.34
CA ILE A 130 1.38 32.00 -8.61
C ILE A 130 1.34 31.41 -7.20
N LYS A 131 1.56 32.27 -6.21
CA LYS A 131 1.61 31.92 -4.79
C LYS A 131 0.20 31.70 -4.23
N PRO A 132 0.04 30.85 -3.21
CA PRO A 132 -1.24 30.71 -2.51
C PRO A 132 -1.74 32.05 -1.97
N VAL A 133 -3.04 32.30 -2.10
CA VAL A 133 -3.70 33.52 -1.63
C VAL A 133 -4.64 33.21 -0.46
N ARG A 134 -5.03 34.24 0.30
CA ARG A 134 -5.99 34.12 1.43
C ARG A 134 -7.29 34.87 1.19
N SER A 135 -7.52 35.29 -0.05
CA SER A 135 -8.67 36.10 -0.43
C SER A 135 -8.99 35.82 -1.90
N LEU A 136 -10.28 35.91 -2.25
CA LEU A 136 -10.73 35.72 -3.62
C LEU A 136 -10.32 36.91 -4.48
N LEU A 137 -9.78 36.60 -5.66
CA LEU A 137 -9.57 37.59 -6.71
C LEU A 137 -10.86 37.75 -7.51
N VAL A 138 -11.52 38.89 -7.33
CA VAL A 138 -12.83 39.19 -7.92
C VAL A 138 -12.69 40.21 -9.04
N LEU A 139 -13.45 40.02 -10.12
CA LEU A 139 -13.49 40.96 -11.22
C LEU A 139 -14.17 42.28 -10.78
N SER A 140 -13.43 43.39 -10.83
CA SER A 140 -13.90 44.73 -10.42
C SER A 140 -14.45 45.58 -11.57
N LYS A 141 -14.21 45.17 -12.82
CA LYS A 141 -14.66 45.85 -14.05
C LYS A 141 -15.00 44.83 -15.14
N ASP A 142 -16.01 45.10 -15.95
CA ASP A 142 -16.35 44.27 -17.12
C ASP A 142 -15.10 43.96 -17.98
N LEU A 143 -14.89 42.68 -18.28
CA LEU A 143 -13.72 42.16 -18.99
C LEU A 143 -14.16 41.58 -20.33
N ARG A 144 -13.57 42.06 -21.44
CA ARG A 144 -13.82 41.50 -22.78
C ARG A 144 -12.76 40.46 -23.09
N ASP A 145 -13.16 39.20 -23.23
CA ASP A 145 -12.27 38.11 -23.65
C ASP A 145 -12.47 37.78 -25.15
N LYS A 146 -11.90 36.67 -25.64
CA LYS A 146 -12.02 36.28 -27.06
C LYS A 146 -13.45 35.95 -27.50
N LYS A 147 -14.33 35.51 -26.59
CA LYS A 147 -15.64 34.93 -26.90
C LYS A 147 -16.82 35.81 -26.43
N ARG A 148 -16.69 36.55 -25.32
CA ARG A 148 -17.77 37.32 -24.71
C ARG A 148 -17.28 38.44 -23.77
N THR A 149 -18.22 39.20 -23.22
CA THR A 149 -17.96 40.16 -22.13
C THR A 149 -18.35 39.52 -20.80
N GLU A 150 -17.38 39.32 -19.92
CA GLU A 150 -17.57 38.88 -18.54
C GLU A 150 -17.94 40.07 -17.65
N LYS A 151 -18.87 39.85 -16.72
CA LYS A 151 -19.48 40.92 -15.92
C LYS A 151 -18.75 41.11 -14.59
N LEU A 152 -18.67 42.36 -14.13
CA LEU A 152 -18.14 42.70 -12.82
C LEU A 152 -18.79 41.83 -11.71
N GLY A 153 -17.99 41.44 -10.72
CA GLY A 153 -18.39 40.53 -9.65
C GLY A 153 -18.11 39.05 -9.94
N ASN A 154 -17.79 38.68 -11.19
CA ASN A 154 -17.41 37.31 -11.53
C ASN A 154 -16.12 36.88 -10.81
N VAL A 155 -16.10 35.62 -10.38
CA VAL A 155 -14.94 34.93 -9.82
C VAL A 155 -14.58 33.81 -10.77
N PHE A 156 -13.44 33.93 -11.45
CA PHE A 156 -12.95 32.87 -12.32
C PHE A 156 -12.23 31.81 -11.50
N ILE A 157 -12.47 30.55 -11.80
CA ILE A 157 -11.80 29.39 -11.22
C ILE A 157 -11.38 28.44 -12.32
N ARG A 158 -10.36 27.65 -12.04
CA ARG A 158 -9.98 26.52 -12.86
C ARG A 158 -10.63 25.25 -12.30
N ALA A 159 -11.30 24.46 -13.13
CA ALA A 159 -12.05 23.28 -12.70
C ALA A 159 -12.00 22.17 -13.76
N SER A 160 -12.12 20.91 -13.36
CA SER A 160 -12.12 19.78 -14.27
C SER A 160 -13.47 19.62 -15.01
N LYS A 161 -13.40 19.23 -16.27
CA LYS A 161 -14.52 18.74 -17.08
C LYS A 161 -14.91 17.31 -16.67
N SER A 162 -16.00 16.81 -17.25
CA SER A 162 -16.44 15.42 -17.09
C SER A 162 -15.45 14.38 -17.65
N ASN A 163 -14.56 14.78 -18.56
CA ASN A 163 -13.46 13.95 -19.08
C ASN A 163 -12.13 14.22 -18.33
N CYS A 164 -12.17 14.86 -17.16
CA CYS A 164 -11.02 15.22 -16.32
C CYS A 164 -10.05 16.27 -16.91
N GLU A 165 -10.34 16.87 -18.06
CA GLU A 165 -9.53 17.98 -18.59
C GLU A 165 -9.81 19.29 -17.83
N PRO A 166 -8.79 20.11 -17.51
CA PRO A 166 -8.99 21.39 -16.85
C PRO A 166 -9.63 22.44 -17.79
N GLU A 167 -10.48 23.30 -17.25
CA GLU A 167 -11.02 24.46 -17.95
C GLU A 167 -11.29 25.65 -17.02
N VAL A 168 -11.37 26.85 -17.62
CA VAL A 168 -11.73 28.08 -16.90
C VAL A 168 -13.25 28.25 -16.84
N LYS A 169 -13.79 28.42 -15.63
CA LYS A 169 -15.22 28.65 -15.35
C LYS A 169 -15.45 29.84 -14.43
N ASN A 170 -16.68 30.35 -14.44
CA ASN A 170 -17.17 31.19 -13.35
C ASN A 170 -17.57 30.31 -12.17
N ALA A 171 -17.09 30.64 -10.97
CA ALA A 171 -17.39 29.91 -9.75
C ALA A 171 -18.87 30.09 -9.36
N CYS A 172 -19.51 29.00 -8.95
CA CYS A 172 -20.85 29.07 -8.37
C CYS A 172 -20.78 29.47 -6.88
N PRO A 173 -21.88 29.94 -6.27
CA PRO A 173 -21.90 30.36 -4.87
C PRO A 173 -21.42 29.29 -3.88
N ASN A 174 -21.69 28.00 -4.16
CA ASN A 174 -21.22 26.90 -3.32
C ASN A 174 -19.70 26.75 -3.37
N THR A 175 -19.09 26.81 -4.56
CA THR A 175 -17.62 26.74 -4.70
C THR A 175 -16.95 27.94 -4.04
N ILE A 176 -17.49 29.15 -4.22
CA ILE A 176 -17.03 30.36 -3.54
C ILE A 176 -17.06 30.15 -2.01
N ARG A 177 -18.17 29.62 -1.47
CA ARG A 177 -18.29 29.33 -0.04
C ARG A 177 -17.23 28.35 0.45
N LEU A 178 -16.99 27.25 -0.27
CA LEU A 178 -15.97 26.25 0.07
C LEU A 178 -14.56 26.86 0.10
N ILE A 179 -14.23 27.70 -0.89
CA ILE A 179 -12.95 28.43 -0.92
C ILE A 179 -12.84 29.37 0.29
N CYS A 180 -13.90 30.12 0.59
CA CYS A 180 -13.92 31.02 1.74
C CYS A 180 -13.83 30.27 3.09
N ASP A 181 -14.42 29.08 3.20
CA ASP A 181 -14.34 28.26 4.41
C ASP A 181 -12.91 27.72 4.61
N LYS A 182 -12.23 27.29 3.53
CA LYS A 182 -10.79 26.98 3.55
C LYS A 182 -9.93 28.16 4.01
N PHE A 183 -10.23 29.37 3.56
CA PHE A 183 -9.52 30.57 4.05
C PHE A 183 -9.74 30.84 5.55
N LYS A 184 -10.91 30.49 6.11
CA LYS A 184 -11.21 30.66 7.54
C LYS A 184 -10.53 29.62 8.42
N GLU A 185 -10.46 28.36 7.98
CA GLU A 185 -9.70 27.28 8.64
C GLU A 185 -8.23 27.70 8.87
N ARG A 186 -7.72 28.60 8.02
CA ARG A 186 -6.36 29.14 8.05
C ARG A 186 -6.07 30.27 9.06
N SER A 187 -7.04 30.83 9.79
CA SER A 187 -6.83 32.00 10.68
C SER A 187 -6.61 31.64 12.16
N PRO A 188 -5.76 32.37 12.93
CA PRO A 188 -4.34 32.64 12.80
C PRO A 188 -3.63 32.09 14.07
N ARG A 189 -3.21 30.82 14.09
CA ARG A 189 -2.38 30.30 15.21
C ARG A 189 -1.05 29.67 14.82
N ILE A 190 -0.76 29.54 13.53
CA ILE A 190 0.61 29.20 13.11
C ILE A 190 1.46 30.46 13.05
N LYS A 191 2.59 30.29 13.72
CA LYS A 191 3.43 31.26 14.39
C LYS A 191 4.29 32.02 13.41
N LYS A 192 4.63 33.26 13.81
CA LYS A 192 5.67 34.13 13.25
C LYS A 192 6.12 33.69 11.85
N GLU A 193 5.64 34.36 10.80
CA GLU A 193 6.59 34.75 9.76
C GLU A 193 7.66 35.53 10.53
N SER A 194 8.72 34.83 10.88
CA SER A 194 9.88 35.40 11.51
C SER A 194 10.44 36.40 10.51
N ASN A 195 9.99 37.65 10.61
CA ASN A 195 10.93 38.77 10.52
C ASN A 195 11.89 38.64 11.72
N ILE A 196 12.61 37.51 11.85
CA ILE A 196 13.91 37.50 12.50
C ILE A 196 14.67 38.51 11.64
N GLY A 197 15.02 39.65 12.22
CA GLY A 197 15.67 40.70 11.47
C GLY A 197 16.94 40.14 10.86
N LYS A 198 16.93 39.86 9.55
CA LYS A 198 18.12 39.45 8.80
C LYS A 198 19.29 40.31 9.24
N SER A 199 20.35 39.67 9.68
CA SER A 199 21.58 40.32 10.10
C SER A 199 22.77 39.50 9.66
N VAL A 200 23.85 40.19 9.30
CA VAL A 200 25.11 39.57 8.88
C VAL A 200 26.10 39.44 10.04
N GLN A 201 25.66 39.79 11.26
CA GLN A 201 26.49 39.79 12.46
C GLN A 201 27.20 38.47 12.70
N LYS A 202 26.50 37.33 12.54
CA LYS A 202 27.08 35.99 12.71
C LYS A 202 28.21 35.75 11.70
N THR A 203 28.00 36.11 10.44
CA THR A 203 28.99 35.99 9.36
C THR A 203 30.22 36.85 9.64
N VAL A 204 30.03 38.12 10.01
CA VAL A 204 31.15 39.05 10.31
C VAL A 204 31.92 38.59 11.54
N ARG A 205 31.23 38.17 12.61
CA ARG A 205 31.86 37.64 13.82
C ARG A 205 32.73 36.42 13.51
N LEU A 206 32.23 35.47 12.71
CA LEU A 206 32.99 34.29 12.29
C LEU A 206 34.19 34.67 11.40
N PHE A 207 34.04 35.68 10.55
CA PHE A 207 35.14 36.22 9.75
C PHE A 207 36.26 36.79 10.62
N LEU A 208 35.92 37.59 11.64
CA LEU A 208 36.89 38.15 12.59
C LEU A 208 37.58 37.06 13.41
N ASN A 209 36.84 36.04 13.85
CA ASN A 209 37.41 34.89 14.57
C ASN A 209 38.43 34.13 13.72
N LYS A 210 38.20 33.98 12.41
CA LYS A 210 39.12 33.31 11.48
C LYS A 210 40.27 34.23 11.04
N ASN A 211 40.09 35.55 11.08
CA ASN A 211 41.05 36.55 10.60
C ASN A 211 41.43 37.54 11.72
N SER A 212 42.31 37.10 12.63
CA SER A 212 42.77 37.88 13.79
C SER A 212 43.49 39.20 13.46
N ILE A 213 43.81 39.43 12.19
CA ILE A 213 44.41 40.68 11.67
C ILE A 213 43.44 41.87 11.65
N PHE A 214 42.13 41.64 11.78
CA PHE A 214 41.10 42.66 11.81
C PHE A 214 40.50 42.76 13.22
N LYS A 215 40.25 43.99 13.67
CA LYS A 215 39.52 44.28 14.91
C LYS A 215 38.31 45.15 14.59
N GLU A 216 37.15 44.80 15.13
CA GLU A 216 35.96 45.64 15.04
C GLU A 216 36.10 46.88 15.92
N VAL A 217 35.93 48.06 15.34
CA VAL A 217 36.01 49.36 16.03
C VAL A 217 34.69 50.12 16.01
N GLY A 218 33.70 49.66 15.24
CA GLY A 218 32.37 50.26 15.20
C GLY A 218 31.34 49.40 14.47
N TYR A 219 30.09 49.51 14.89
CA TYR A 219 28.93 48.87 14.24
C TYR A 219 27.77 49.86 14.17
N LYS A 220 27.08 49.89 13.02
CA LYS A 220 25.85 50.67 12.84
C LYS A 220 24.88 49.96 11.91
N SER A 221 23.62 49.86 12.32
CA SER A 221 22.53 49.32 11.52
C SER A 221 21.36 50.31 11.49
N GLU A 222 20.74 50.49 10.33
CA GLU A 222 19.62 51.41 10.18
C GLU A 222 18.63 50.94 9.11
N LYS A 223 17.32 51.06 9.42
CA LYS A 223 16.22 50.62 8.54
C LYS A 223 15.19 51.74 8.32
N LYS A 224 15.51 52.72 7.47
CA LYS A 224 14.61 53.79 7.02
C LYS A 224 13.82 53.37 5.79
N TRP A 225 12.67 52.75 6.01
CA TRP A 225 11.81 52.17 4.96
C TRP A 225 11.31 53.17 3.92
N LYS A 226 10.93 54.40 4.34
CA LYS A 226 10.39 55.44 3.44
C LYS A 226 11.37 55.82 2.34
N ASP A 227 12.63 55.99 2.71
CA ASP A 227 13.71 56.38 1.80
C ASP A 227 14.47 55.19 1.21
N LYS A 228 14.12 53.97 1.65
CA LYS A 228 14.83 52.71 1.35
C LYS A 228 16.31 52.77 1.75
N ILE A 229 16.64 53.45 2.85
CA ILE A 229 17.99 53.44 3.42
C ILE A 229 18.03 52.31 4.44
N LEU A 230 18.53 51.15 4.02
CA LEU A 230 18.53 49.91 4.80
C LEU A 230 19.95 49.32 4.72
N PHE A 231 20.67 49.24 5.85
CA PHE A 231 22.03 48.70 5.87
C PHE A 231 22.49 48.19 7.25
N GLU A 232 23.57 47.41 7.25
CA GLU A 232 24.44 47.14 8.41
C GLU A 232 25.90 47.47 8.01
N VAL A 233 26.63 48.21 8.84
CA VAL A 233 28.04 48.54 8.63
C VAL A 233 28.86 48.09 9.82
N TYR A 234 29.95 47.41 9.53
CA TYR A 234 30.98 47.02 10.48
C TYR A 234 32.29 47.71 10.09
N ASN A 235 32.77 48.60 10.94
CA ASN A 235 34.03 49.30 10.76
C ASN A 235 35.14 48.48 11.43
N LEU A 236 36.16 48.12 10.65
CA LEU A 236 37.28 47.31 11.07
C LEU A 236 38.59 48.10 10.95
N GLU A 237 39.54 47.80 11.81
CA GLU A 237 40.92 48.27 11.71
C GLU A 237 41.88 47.09 11.66
N SER A 238 42.92 47.23 10.83
CA SER A 238 44.03 46.30 10.75
C SER A 238 45.35 47.07 10.81
N ASP A 239 46.29 46.56 11.60
CA ASP A 239 47.63 47.14 11.74
C ASP A 239 48.40 47.17 10.40
N PHE A 240 47.99 46.34 9.43
CA PHE A 240 48.62 46.25 8.10
C PHE A 240 47.80 46.88 6.97
N LEU A 241 46.47 46.79 7.01
CA LEU A 241 45.59 47.23 5.92
C LEU A 241 44.90 48.57 6.18
N GLY A 242 45.04 49.14 7.38
CA GLY A 242 44.37 50.37 7.79
C GLY A 242 42.88 50.18 8.05
N LYS A 243 42.09 51.23 7.78
CA LYS A 243 40.63 51.23 7.98
C LYS A 243 39.91 50.45 6.87
N PHE A 244 39.05 49.53 7.27
CA PHE A 244 38.35 48.61 6.39
C PHE A 244 36.87 48.49 6.81
N ASP A 245 35.92 48.63 5.88
CA ASP A 245 34.50 48.57 6.21
C ASP A 245 33.82 47.37 5.52
N ILE A 246 32.98 46.63 6.26
CA ILE A 246 32.05 45.66 5.69
C ILE A 246 30.66 46.29 5.72
N VAL A 247 30.06 46.50 4.55
CA VAL A 247 28.74 47.15 4.40
C VAL A 247 27.77 46.15 3.80
N TYR A 248 26.77 45.74 4.56
CA TYR A 248 25.66 44.93 4.08
C TYR A 248 24.49 45.82 3.64
N LEU A 249 23.98 45.56 2.44
CA LEU A 249 22.81 46.22 1.85
C LEU A 249 21.64 45.23 1.79
N PHE A 250 20.54 45.57 2.45
CA PHE A 250 19.30 44.78 2.36
C PHE A 250 18.70 44.83 0.95
N LYS A 251 18.02 43.77 0.51
CA LYS A 251 17.43 43.60 -0.84
C LYS A 251 16.71 44.80 -1.44
N SER A 252 16.02 45.60 -0.61
CA SER A 252 15.21 46.74 -1.04
C SER A 252 15.90 48.09 -0.87
N ALA A 253 17.18 48.11 -0.49
CA ALA A 253 17.95 49.33 -0.26
C ALA A 253 18.17 50.12 -1.55
N ASN A 254 17.99 51.44 -1.49
CA ASN A 254 18.41 52.35 -2.55
C ASN A 254 19.91 52.64 -2.41
N GLN A 255 20.71 52.02 -3.27
CA GLN A 255 22.18 52.07 -3.22
C GLN A 255 22.74 53.50 -3.17
N ILE A 256 22.21 54.42 -3.98
CA ILE A 256 22.72 55.80 -4.07
C ILE A 256 22.39 56.57 -2.79
N LYS A 257 21.12 56.56 -2.38
CA LYS A 257 20.67 57.24 -1.14
C LYS A 257 21.36 56.69 0.10
N THR A 258 21.54 55.36 0.16
CA THR A 258 22.23 54.69 1.27
C THR A 258 23.69 55.12 1.33
N ARG A 259 24.41 55.14 0.20
CA ARG A 259 25.81 55.61 0.16
C ARG A 259 25.93 57.06 0.63
N GLU A 260 25.13 57.96 0.07
CA GLU A 260 25.15 59.39 0.43
C GLU A 260 24.91 59.57 1.93
N TYR A 261 23.94 58.82 2.47
CA TYR A 261 23.64 58.82 3.90
C TYR A 261 24.81 58.31 4.74
N LEU A 262 25.48 57.23 4.34
CA LEU A 262 26.63 56.67 5.06
C LEU A 262 27.80 57.66 5.13
N ILE A 263 28.09 58.36 4.03
CA ILE A 263 29.18 59.35 3.95
C ILE A 263 28.80 60.63 4.71
N SER A 264 27.60 61.17 4.49
CA SER A 264 27.17 62.44 5.10
C SER A 264 27.08 62.38 6.62
N ASN A 265 26.84 61.18 7.18
CA ASN A 265 26.77 60.94 8.62
C ASN A 265 28.10 60.40 9.21
N GLY A 266 29.19 60.37 8.42
CA GLY A 266 30.50 59.91 8.87
C GLY A 266 30.54 58.44 9.30
N ILE A 267 29.64 57.60 8.79
CA ILE A 267 29.53 56.16 9.13
C ILE A 267 30.60 55.36 8.39
N ILE A 268 30.90 55.74 7.14
CA ILE A 268 32.02 55.23 6.36
C ILE A 268 32.88 56.39 5.87
N SER A 269 34.18 56.17 5.73
CA SER A 269 35.09 57.14 5.11
C SER A 269 35.10 56.96 3.58
N GLU A 270 35.32 58.02 2.80
CA GLU A 270 35.52 57.85 1.36
C GLU A 270 36.83 57.09 1.02
N ILE A 271 37.81 57.14 1.92
CA ILE A 271 39.17 56.62 1.70
C ILE A 271 39.35 55.19 2.25
N SER A 272 38.42 54.70 3.08
CA SER A 272 38.51 53.32 3.62
C SER A 272 38.31 52.28 2.52
N LYS A 273 39.01 51.15 2.65
CA LYS A 273 38.73 49.96 1.83
C LYS A 273 37.39 49.36 2.26
N LYS A 274 36.62 48.81 1.32
CA LYS A 274 35.26 48.32 1.63
C LYS A 274 34.93 47.03 0.92
N TYR A 275 34.29 46.11 1.64
CA TYR A 275 33.51 45.02 1.05
C TYR A 275 32.02 45.32 1.16
N ILE A 276 31.31 45.13 0.05
CA ILE A 276 29.85 45.26 0.05
C ILE A 276 29.25 43.85 0.03
N LEU A 277 28.42 43.56 1.03
CA LEU A 277 27.62 42.35 1.09
C LEU A 277 26.22 42.66 0.59
N VAL A 278 25.68 41.78 -0.24
CA VAL A 278 24.30 41.86 -0.76
C VAL A 278 23.61 40.51 -0.57
N ASP A 279 22.29 40.53 -0.49
CA ASP A 279 21.50 39.30 -0.45
C ASP A 279 21.73 38.45 -1.69
N ASP A 280 21.77 37.13 -1.53
CA ASP A 280 21.99 36.22 -2.67
C ASP A 280 20.84 36.28 -3.70
N GLY A 281 21.16 36.41 -4.99
CA GLY A 281 20.18 36.50 -6.07
C GLY A 281 20.79 36.57 -7.49
N ILE A 282 20.00 36.27 -8.52
CA ILE A 282 20.48 36.04 -9.89
C ILE A 282 20.65 37.34 -10.71
N ASN A 283 20.12 38.49 -10.26
CA ASN A 283 20.16 39.77 -10.98
C ASN A 283 20.78 40.90 -10.14
N ILE A 284 21.95 40.65 -9.56
CA ILE A 284 22.68 41.67 -8.80
C ILE A 284 23.68 42.33 -9.74
N ASP A 285 23.57 43.65 -9.87
CA ASP A 285 24.54 44.48 -10.57
C ASP A 285 25.81 44.67 -9.71
N PHE A 286 26.65 43.63 -9.64
CA PHE A 286 27.88 43.63 -8.85
C PHE A 286 28.80 44.80 -9.24
N ASP A 287 29.00 45.02 -10.55
CA ASP A 287 29.87 46.08 -11.05
C ASP A 287 29.31 47.47 -10.74
N GLY A 288 28.01 47.68 -10.91
CA GLY A 288 27.39 48.96 -10.57
C GLY A 288 27.40 49.24 -9.06
N VAL A 289 27.20 48.22 -8.21
CA VAL A 289 27.35 48.37 -6.75
C VAL A 289 28.81 48.69 -6.40
N LYS A 290 29.76 47.96 -6.99
CA LYS A 290 31.20 48.15 -6.77
C LYS A 290 31.62 49.57 -7.10
N ASN A 291 31.21 50.06 -8.27
CA ASN A 291 31.51 51.40 -8.75
C ASN A 291 30.83 52.49 -7.90
N LYS A 292 29.56 52.31 -7.53
CA LYS A 292 28.83 53.28 -6.69
C LYS A 292 29.52 53.45 -5.34
N PHE A 293 29.90 52.35 -4.68
CA PHE A 293 30.48 52.39 -3.34
C PHE A 293 32.01 52.54 -3.32
N SER A 294 32.67 52.60 -4.48
CA SER A 294 34.13 52.52 -4.61
C SER A 294 34.70 51.35 -3.79
N ALA A 295 34.05 50.20 -3.89
CA ALA A 295 34.36 49.03 -3.09
C ALA A 295 35.46 48.17 -3.73
N GLU A 296 36.23 47.49 -2.90
CA GLU A 296 37.25 46.52 -3.36
C GLU A 296 36.57 45.34 -4.04
N GLN A 297 35.50 44.85 -3.42
CA GLN A 297 34.73 43.71 -3.91
C GLN A 297 33.29 43.77 -3.41
N VAL A 298 32.39 43.18 -4.19
CA VAL A 298 30.99 42.99 -3.84
C VAL A 298 30.75 41.48 -3.80
N TYR A 299 30.25 41.00 -2.67
CA TYR A 299 29.95 39.60 -2.47
C TYR A 299 28.47 39.41 -2.21
N THR A 300 27.94 38.28 -2.67
CA THR A 300 26.72 37.74 -2.06
C THR A 300 27.03 37.30 -0.63
N LEU A 301 26.03 37.27 0.24
CA LEU A 301 26.19 36.80 1.61
C LEU A 301 26.76 35.38 1.67
N GLY A 302 26.20 34.47 0.88
CA GLY A 302 26.68 33.09 0.78
C GLY A 302 28.05 32.99 0.14
N GLY A 303 28.34 33.84 -0.87
CA GLY A 303 29.63 33.88 -1.54
C GLY A 303 30.77 34.34 -0.63
N PHE A 304 30.54 35.40 0.15
CA PHE A 304 31.51 35.89 1.14
C PHE A 304 31.83 34.83 2.19
N ALA A 305 30.77 34.24 2.77
CA ALA A 305 30.93 33.22 3.79
C ALA A 305 31.65 31.99 3.24
N ARG A 306 31.32 31.57 2.02
CA ARG A 306 31.99 30.45 1.35
C ARG A 306 33.48 30.73 1.12
N GLU A 307 33.81 31.85 0.51
CA GLU A 307 35.19 32.17 0.14
C GLU A 307 36.08 32.34 1.38
N HIS A 308 35.59 33.02 2.42
CA HIS A 308 36.43 33.38 3.55
C HIS A 308 36.30 32.45 4.76
N LEU A 309 35.21 31.68 4.92
CA LEU A 309 34.95 30.93 6.15
C LEU A 309 35.06 29.41 5.99
N TYR A 310 34.60 28.82 4.89
CA TYR A 310 34.43 27.36 4.81
C TYR A 310 34.62 26.73 3.42
N SER A 311 35.31 27.38 2.49
CA SER A 311 35.56 26.81 1.15
C SER A 311 36.30 25.47 1.18
N ASP A 312 37.25 25.35 2.12
CA ASP A 312 38.04 24.15 2.41
C ASP A 312 37.18 22.99 2.91
N LEU A 313 36.16 23.29 3.71
CA LEU A 313 35.25 22.31 4.30
C LEU A 313 34.22 21.74 3.29
N LEU A 314 34.06 22.35 2.11
CA LEU A 314 33.07 21.95 1.10
C LEU A 314 33.58 20.91 0.08
N ASN A 315 34.83 20.47 0.21
CA ASN A 315 35.53 19.60 -0.74
C ASN A 315 35.78 18.18 -0.22
N GLU A 316 34.92 17.67 0.66
CA GLU A 316 35.00 16.30 1.16
C GLU A 316 34.45 15.29 0.14
N ASP A 317 35.20 14.22 -0.13
CA ASP A 317 34.83 13.17 -1.10
C ASP A 317 33.58 12.38 -0.68
N SER A 318 33.29 12.34 0.62
CA SER A 318 32.14 11.65 1.20
C SER A 318 30.80 12.37 0.97
N TYR A 319 30.81 13.55 0.35
CA TYR A 319 29.58 14.20 -0.11
C TYR A 319 28.96 13.51 -1.31
N HIS A 320 27.66 13.68 -1.47
CA HIS A 320 26.93 12.98 -2.54
C HIS A 320 27.40 13.40 -3.94
N ASP A 321 27.67 12.38 -4.76
CA ASP A 321 28.34 12.44 -6.05
C ASP A 321 27.42 12.23 -7.27
N GLY A 322 26.10 12.17 -7.06
CA GLY A 322 25.12 11.96 -8.12
C GLY A 322 25.02 10.52 -8.65
N GLN A 323 25.56 9.52 -7.92
CA GLN A 323 25.59 8.13 -8.37
C GLN A 323 24.45 7.26 -7.84
N PHE A 324 23.48 7.81 -7.11
CA PHE A 324 22.42 6.98 -6.54
C PHE A 324 21.59 6.25 -7.61
N LYS A 325 21.35 6.87 -8.78
CA LYS A 325 20.67 6.29 -9.96
C LYS A 325 21.34 5.04 -10.53
N LYS A 326 22.62 4.79 -10.21
CA LYS A 326 23.29 3.53 -10.58
C LYS A 326 22.79 2.35 -9.75
N GLN A 327 22.24 2.60 -8.57
CA GLN A 327 21.66 1.57 -7.70
C GLN A 327 20.36 1.05 -8.34
N ARG A 328 20.16 -0.28 -8.33
CA ARG A 328 19.01 -0.94 -8.96
C ARG A 328 17.67 -0.34 -8.53
N GLN A 329 17.49 -0.12 -7.22
CA GLN A 329 16.26 0.43 -6.63
C GLN A 329 15.87 1.80 -7.20
N ILE A 330 16.86 2.59 -7.62
CA ILE A 330 16.66 3.95 -8.13
C ILE A 330 16.60 3.95 -9.66
N LYS A 331 17.34 3.04 -10.32
CA LYS A 331 17.19 2.79 -11.75
C LYS A 331 15.73 2.44 -12.11
N ASN A 332 15.09 1.62 -11.28
CA ASN A 332 13.69 1.21 -11.45
C ASN A 332 12.69 2.13 -10.74
N PHE A 333 13.09 3.35 -10.36
CA PHE A 333 12.26 4.27 -9.58
C PHE A 333 10.90 4.54 -10.25
N ILE A 334 9.82 4.17 -9.58
CA ILE A 334 8.47 4.61 -9.95
C ILE A 334 8.08 5.68 -8.95
N GLU A 335 7.53 6.77 -9.47
CA GLU A 335 7.10 7.87 -8.62
C GLU A 335 5.90 7.45 -7.76
N PRO A 336 6.00 7.54 -6.42
CA PRO A 336 4.91 7.14 -5.53
C PRO A 336 3.80 8.19 -5.51
N SER A 337 2.57 7.72 -5.30
CA SER A 337 1.43 8.56 -4.94
C SER A 337 1.59 9.11 -3.51
N THR A 338 0.92 10.21 -3.22
CA THR A 338 0.97 10.91 -1.92
C THR A 338 -0.41 10.95 -1.28
N VAL A 339 -0.46 10.98 0.05
CA VAL A 339 -1.72 11.11 0.80
C VAL A 339 -2.16 12.57 0.82
N GLY A 340 -3.42 12.85 0.49
CA GLY A 340 -4.03 14.17 0.61
C GLY A 340 -3.82 15.12 -0.57
N CYS A 341 -3.05 14.74 -1.59
CA CYS A 341 -2.92 15.50 -2.84
C CYS A 341 -3.01 14.52 -4.02
N ASN A 342 -4.19 14.42 -4.64
CA ASN A 342 -4.41 13.45 -5.71
C ASN A 342 -3.70 13.85 -7.03
N ASP A 343 -3.41 15.15 -7.20
CA ASP A 343 -2.98 15.68 -8.50
C ASP A 343 -1.49 16.04 -8.57
N LYS A 344 -0.84 16.39 -7.44
CA LYS A 344 0.62 16.67 -7.41
C LYS A 344 1.43 15.46 -6.98
N ASN A 345 2.40 15.10 -7.82
CA ASN A 345 3.33 14.01 -7.52
C ASN A 345 4.40 14.39 -6.46
N ALA A 346 5.02 13.37 -5.87
CA ALA A 346 5.96 13.53 -4.75
C ALA A 346 7.20 14.36 -5.11
N ILE A 347 7.75 14.21 -6.33
CA ILE A 347 8.92 14.96 -6.76
C ILE A 347 8.59 16.43 -7.00
N LEU A 348 7.39 16.75 -7.48
CA LEU A 348 6.94 18.13 -7.62
C LEU A 348 6.90 18.82 -6.25
N LEU A 349 6.26 18.20 -5.26
CA LEU A 349 6.17 18.75 -3.90
C LEU A 349 7.55 18.97 -3.26
N LEU A 350 8.48 18.03 -3.44
CA LEU A 350 9.88 18.21 -2.99
C LEU A 350 10.57 19.38 -3.70
N ASN A 351 10.36 19.53 -5.00
CA ASN A 351 10.91 20.66 -5.77
C ASN A 351 10.30 21.99 -5.32
N GLU A 352 8.98 22.06 -5.08
CA GLU A 352 8.31 23.27 -4.58
C GLU A 352 8.89 23.70 -3.23
N TRP A 353 8.99 22.76 -2.29
CA TRP A 353 9.62 23.00 -1.00
C TRP A 353 11.08 23.48 -1.16
N PHE A 354 11.86 22.82 -2.01
CA PHE A 354 13.27 23.13 -2.20
C PHE A 354 13.48 24.57 -2.73
N PHE A 355 12.54 25.12 -3.51
CA PHE A 355 12.62 26.50 -4.00
C PHE A 355 11.91 27.54 -3.12
N THR A 356 11.25 27.13 -2.04
CA THR A 356 10.60 28.04 -1.09
C THR A 356 11.61 28.55 -0.07
N SER A 357 11.82 29.87 0.03
CA SER A 357 12.66 30.45 1.09
C SER A 357 12.01 30.35 2.46
N SER A 358 12.81 30.37 3.53
CA SER A 358 12.34 30.41 4.92
C SER A 358 11.45 29.21 5.33
N ASN A 359 11.57 28.11 4.59
CA ASN A 359 10.90 26.83 4.84
C ASN A 359 12.00 25.74 4.96
N PRO A 360 12.58 25.58 6.16
CA PRO A 360 13.84 24.86 6.36
C PRO A 360 13.69 23.34 6.31
N LEU A 361 12.51 22.82 6.65
CA LEU A 361 12.33 21.43 7.03
C LEU A 361 11.26 20.73 6.18
N MET A 362 11.64 19.60 5.58
CA MET A 362 10.75 18.65 4.92
C MET A 362 10.78 17.31 5.64
N VAL A 363 9.62 16.82 6.06
CA VAL A 363 9.45 15.50 6.67
C VAL A 363 8.78 14.57 5.67
N VAL A 364 9.53 13.57 5.19
CA VAL A 364 9.01 12.50 4.34
C VAL A 364 8.61 11.32 5.23
N LYS A 365 7.30 11.08 5.34
CA LYS A 365 6.73 10.00 6.16
C LYS A 365 6.03 8.95 5.30
N GLY A 366 5.77 7.82 5.91
CA GLY A 366 5.17 6.64 5.29
C GLY A 366 5.61 5.36 6.00
N TYR A 367 4.91 4.25 5.77
CA TYR A 367 5.23 2.97 6.39
C TYR A 367 6.60 2.39 5.97
N GLY A 368 7.03 1.34 6.66
CA GLY A 368 8.19 0.54 6.26
C GLY A 368 8.08 0.02 4.82
N GLY A 369 9.14 0.20 4.03
CA GLY A 369 9.21 -0.34 2.67
C GLY A 369 8.45 0.43 1.57
N VAL A 370 7.80 1.55 1.89
CA VAL A 370 7.01 2.36 0.92
C VAL A 370 7.85 3.15 -0.08
N GLY A 371 9.16 3.31 0.15
CA GLY A 371 10.07 3.96 -0.80
C GLY A 371 10.55 5.37 -0.43
N LYS A 372 10.43 5.80 0.84
CA LYS A 372 10.93 7.12 1.32
C LYS A 372 12.40 7.39 0.95
N THR A 373 13.30 6.50 1.36
CA THR A 373 14.74 6.58 1.03
C THR A 373 14.97 6.64 -0.47
N THR A 374 14.24 5.83 -1.25
CA THR A 374 14.37 5.77 -2.72
C THR A 374 13.95 7.09 -3.37
N LEU A 375 12.82 7.66 -2.93
CA LEU A 375 12.33 8.97 -3.38
C LEU A 375 13.35 10.08 -3.09
N VAL A 376 13.85 10.15 -1.86
CA VAL A 376 14.80 11.19 -1.45
C VAL A 376 16.10 11.04 -2.23
N LYS A 377 16.67 9.84 -2.34
CA LYS A 377 17.89 9.63 -3.14
C LYS A 377 17.70 10.00 -4.62
N TYR A 378 16.55 9.66 -5.21
CA TYR A 378 16.24 10.07 -6.59
C TYR A 378 16.14 11.58 -6.75
N PHE A 379 15.54 12.28 -5.78
CA PHE A 379 15.48 13.73 -5.73
C PHE A 379 16.89 14.35 -5.58
N LEU A 380 17.74 13.82 -4.71
CA LEU A 380 19.10 14.32 -4.50
C LEU A 380 19.98 14.22 -5.75
N ASP A 381 19.85 13.14 -6.53
CA ASP A 381 20.53 13.03 -7.83
C ASP A 381 20.07 14.13 -8.81
N LYS A 382 18.78 14.48 -8.80
CA LYS A 382 18.28 15.63 -9.58
C LYS A 382 18.93 16.92 -9.06
N VAL A 383 18.94 17.16 -7.75
CA VAL A 383 19.58 18.35 -7.14
C VAL A 383 21.06 18.44 -7.53
N HIS A 384 21.82 17.35 -7.40
CA HIS A 384 23.23 17.30 -7.79
C HIS A 384 23.43 17.66 -9.27
N LEU A 385 22.64 17.05 -10.17
CA LEU A 385 22.70 17.33 -11.60
C LEU A 385 22.46 18.81 -11.91
N PHE A 386 21.47 19.44 -11.26
CA PHE A 386 21.13 20.85 -11.48
C PHE A 386 22.11 21.83 -10.82
N ASN A 387 22.84 21.40 -9.79
CA ASN A 387 23.87 22.19 -9.12
C ASN A 387 25.26 22.06 -9.78
N ARG A 388 25.43 21.15 -10.75
CA ARG A 388 26.70 20.94 -11.44
C ARG A 388 27.14 22.22 -12.17
N GLY A 389 28.36 22.68 -11.87
CA GLY A 389 28.93 23.90 -12.47
C GLY A 389 28.35 25.21 -11.94
N VAL A 390 27.48 25.17 -10.93
CA VAL A 390 27.00 26.36 -10.22
C VAL A 390 27.98 26.66 -9.08
N SER A 391 28.64 27.82 -9.13
CA SER A 391 29.65 28.21 -8.13
C SER A 391 29.09 28.08 -6.72
N ASP A 392 27.87 28.55 -6.45
CA ASP A 392 27.22 28.55 -5.12
C ASP A 392 26.17 27.43 -4.93
N GLY A 393 26.28 26.31 -5.66
CA GLY A 393 25.34 25.18 -5.51
C GLY A 393 25.45 24.45 -4.17
N TYR A 394 24.37 23.76 -3.77
CA TYR A 394 24.36 22.92 -2.57
C TYR A 394 25.30 21.71 -2.71
N ARG A 395 26.09 21.47 -1.67
CA ARG A 395 26.64 20.15 -1.34
C ARG A 395 25.61 19.36 -0.55
N VAL A 396 25.53 18.06 -0.79
CA VAL A 396 24.51 17.20 -0.20
C VAL A 396 25.19 16.23 0.77
N VAL A 397 24.75 16.26 2.03
CA VAL A 397 25.16 15.32 3.08
C VAL A 397 23.99 14.38 3.34
N PHE A 398 24.15 13.11 2.95
CA PHE A 398 23.15 12.08 3.17
C PHE A 398 23.54 11.22 4.36
N ILE A 399 22.84 11.38 5.48
CA ILE A 399 23.11 10.70 6.74
C ILE A 399 22.16 9.52 6.86
N ASP A 400 22.71 8.30 6.80
CA ASP A 400 21.99 7.06 7.13
C ASP A 400 22.05 6.87 8.65
N SER A 401 20.90 7.05 9.33
CA SER A 401 20.79 6.93 10.78
C SER A 401 21.35 5.60 11.31
N LYS A 402 21.23 4.50 10.55
CA LYS A 402 21.75 3.19 10.95
C LYS A 402 23.26 3.17 11.11
N ARG A 403 23.97 3.90 10.26
CA ARG A 403 25.43 3.91 10.25
C ARG A 403 26.00 4.72 11.40
N ILE A 404 25.27 5.75 11.81
CA ILE A 404 25.74 6.69 12.85
C ILE A 404 25.19 6.37 14.24
N ILE A 405 24.27 5.41 14.35
CA ILE A 405 23.48 5.18 15.56
C ILE A 405 24.36 4.93 16.80
N ASP A 406 25.44 4.17 16.66
CA ASP A 406 26.33 3.87 17.77
C ASP A 406 27.17 5.08 18.17
N GLU A 407 27.65 5.84 17.19
CA GLU A 407 28.42 7.07 17.43
C GLU A 407 27.56 8.15 18.09
N ILE A 408 26.37 8.42 17.57
CA ILE A 408 25.46 9.43 18.14
C ILE A 408 24.95 9.02 19.53
N SER A 409 24.91 7.73 19.86
CA SER A 409 24.53 7.24 21.19
C SER A 409 25.54 7.58 22.29
N THR A 410 26.79 7.89 21.91
CA THR A 410 27.83 8.32 22.85
C THR A 410 27.66 9.78 23.29
N GLU A 411 26.92 10.56 22.51
CA GLU A 411 26.63 11.95 22.80
C GLU A 411 25.60 12.06 23.95
N GLY A 412 25.49 13.25 24.54
CA GLY A 412 24.60 13.53 25.67
C GLY A 412 23.13 13.64 25.27
N MET A 413 22.57 14.84 25.42
CA MET A 413 21.26 15.17 24.86
C MET A 413 21.41 15.55 23.39
N ILE A 414 20.55 15.01 22.54
CA ILE A 414 20.50 15.33 21.12
C ILE A 414 19.35 16.30 20.87
N ASP A 415 19.69 17.57 20.66
CA ASP A 415 18.75 18.68 20.43
C ASP A 415 19.13 19.53 19.20
N ASN A 416 20.15 19.12 18.43
CA ASN A 416 20.66 19.89 17.30
C ASN A 416 21.12 18.98 16.14
N LEU A 417 20.92 19.44 14.90
CA LEU A 417 21.37 18.77 13.68
C LEU A 417 22.89 18.55 13.62
N PHE A 418 23.68 19.38 14.32
CA PHE A 418 25.13 19.24 14.39
C PHE A 418 25.57 17.87 14.91
N TYR A 419 24.86 17.27 15.87
CA TYR A 419 25.21 15.95 16.39
C TYR A 419 25.13 14.85 15.32
N PHE A 420 24.12 14.92 14.44
CA PHE A 420 24.00 14.01 13.30
C PHE A 420 25.15 14.19 12.31
N TYR A 421 25.47 15.44 11.96
CA TYR A 421 26.59 15.75 11.09
C TYR A 421 27.93 15.27 11.68
N ASN A 422 28.16 15.53 12.97
CA ASN A 422 29.40 15.16 13.65
C ASN A 422 29.59 13.63 13.70
N ALA A 423 28.53 12.90 14.05
CA ALA A 423 28.55 11.44 14.04
C ALA A 423 28.82 10.90 12.62
N HIS A 424 28.17 11.47 11.60
CA HIS A 424 28.43 11.12 10.19
C HIS A 424 29.89 11.40 9.78
N ALA A 425 30.42 12.56 10.14
CA ALA A 425 31.79 12.96 9.80
C ALA A 425 32.85 12.12 10.53
N LYS A 426 32.54 11.57 11.72
CA LYS A 426 33.39 10.60 12.41
C LYS A 426 33.33 9.23 11.75
N VAL A 427 32.14 8.70 11.45
CA VAL A 427 31.97 7.38 10.81
C VAL A 427 32.61 7.30 9.42
N ASN A 428 32.68 8.43 8.69
CA ASN A 428 33.28 8.51 7.36
C ASN A 428 34.66 9.19 7.34
N ASP A 429 35.30 9.36 8.51
CA ASP A 429 36.68 9.88 8.63
C ASP A 429 36.97 11.17 7.83
N PHE A 430 36.08 12.17 7.90
CA PHE A 430 36.28 13.43 7.17
C PHE A 430 37.58 14.11 7.62
N GLU A 431 38.36 14.63 6.66
CA GLU A 431 39.62 15.31 6.95
C GLU A 431 39.36 16.66 7.61
N ASN A 432 38.45 17.45 7.02
CA ASN A 432 38.06 18.74 7.54
C ASN A 432 36.58 18.73 7.93
N LYS A 433 36.29 19.14 9.17
CA LYS A 433 34.94 19.08 9.73
C LYS A 433 34.46 20.47 10.08
N PHE A 434 33.21 20.77 9.71
CA PHE A 434 32.51 21.91 10.25
C PHE A 434 32.43 21.82 11.77
N ASN A 435 32.67 22.95 12.45
CA ASN A 435 32.13 23.15 13.79
C ASN A 435 30.65 23.55 13.70
N GLN A 436 29.97 23.61 14.84
CA GLN A 436 28.54 23.90 14.88
C GLN A 436 28.19 25.24 14.22
N GLU A 437 28.89 26.33 14.56
CA GLU A 437 28.54 27.67 14.06
C GLU A 437 28.76 27.79 12.54
N LEU A 438 29.81 27.18 12.00
CA LEU A 438 30.10 27.16 10.57
C LEU A 438 29.11 26.25 9.82
N LEU A 439 28.70 25.12 10.42
CA LEU A 439 27.68 24.25 9.83
C LEU A 439 26.36 24.99 9.71
N GLU A 440 25.90 25.60 10.81
CA GLU A 440 24.67 26.41 10.87
C GLU A 440 24.67 27.49 9.79
N LEU A 441 25.77 28.24 9.68
CA LEU A 441 25.90 29.30 8.67
C LEU A 441 25.91 28.74 7.23
N SER A 442 26.62 27.63 6.99
CA SER A 442 26.71 27.02 5.65
C SER A 442 25.36 26.49 5.14
N ILE A 443 24.53 25.98 6.05
CA ILE A 443 23.18 25.49 5.75
C ILE A 443 22.24 26.68 5.53
N ASP A 444 22.28 27.71 6.38
CA ASP A 444 21.48 28.93 6.23
C ASP A 444 21.77 29.68 4.91
N ASN A 445 23.03 29.66 4.47
CA ASN A 445 23.45 30.21 3.18
C ASN A 445 23.07 29.35 1.96
N GLY A 446 22.56 28.13 2.17
CA GLY A 446 22.22 27.20 1.11
C GLY A 446 23.43 26.60 0.40
N ASN A 447 24.56 26.46 1.10
CA ASN A 447 25.73 25.74 0.59
C ASN A 447 25.70 24.25 0.96
N ILE A 448 24.97 23.86 2.01
CA ILE A 448 24.79 22.48 2.42
C ILE A 448 23.30 22.15 2.52
N LEU A 449 22.91 21.00 1.97
CA LEU A 449 21.63 20.34 2.21
C LEU A 449 21.91 19.08 3.02
N ILE A 450 21.22 18.92 4.15
CA ILE A 450 21.33 17.73 5.00
C ILE A 450 20.08 16.87 4.84
N VAL A 451 20.30 15.57 4.67
CA VAL A 451 19.26 14.54 4.75
C VAL A 451 19.58 13.61 5.91
N VAL A 452 18.62 13.42 6.80
CA VAL A 452 18.67 12.37 7.84
C VAL A 452 17.64 11.30 7.46
N ASP A 453 18.13 10.15 6.99
CA ASP A 453 17.30 9.02 6.59
C ASP A 453 17.10 8.05 7.76
N GLY A 454 15.84 7.84 8.16
CA GLY A 454 15.46 6.95 9.26
C GLY A 454 15.68 7.57 10.64
N ILE A 455 15.27 8.82 10.86
CA ILE A 455 15.41 9.46 12.19
C ILE A 455 14.64 8.71 13.29
N ASP A 456 13.57 7.99 12.92
CA ASP A 456 12.80 7.13 13.83
C ASP A 456 13.68 6.09 14.55
N GLU A 457 14.72 5.59 13.90
CA GLU A 457 15.64 4.61 14.49
C GLU A 457 16.51 5.24 15.59
N VAL A 458 16.87 6.52 15.44
CA VAL A 458 17.61 7.30 16.46
C VAL A 458 16.71 7.62 17.65
N ILE A 459 15.50 8.11 17.38
CA ILE A 459 14.55 8.48 18.43
C ILE A 459 14.20 7.25 19.27
N ALA A 460 13.94 6.11 18.63
CA ALA A 460 13.60 4.86 19.33
C ALA A 460 14.73 4.39 20.27
N LYS A 461 15.99 4.44 19.81
CA LYS A 461 17.14 3.96 20.61
C LYS A 461 17.56 4.94 21.71
N LEU A 462 17.47 6.24 21.44
CA LEU A 462 17.92 7.28 22.40
C LEU A 462 16.84 7.65 23.41
N ASN A 463 15.56 7.44 23.08
CA ASN A 463 14.41 7.68 23.95
C ASN A 463 14.51 9.04 24.66
N ASN A 464 14.69 9.05 25.99
CA ASN A 464 14.83 10.27 26.81
C ASN A 464 16.03 11.17 26.45
N LYS A 465 17.02 10.67 25.69
CA LYS A 465 18.17 11.47 25.25
C LYS A 465 17.90 12.25 23.96
N PHE A 466 16.77 12.02 23.30
CA PHE A 466 16.39 12.73 22.08
C PHE A 466 15.13 13.55 22.34
N ASP A 467 15.23 14.87 22.27
CA ASP A 467 14.08 15.76 22.38
C ASP A 467 13.70 16.28 20.99
N VAL A 468 12.62 15.73 20.43
CA VAL A 468 12.09 16.13 19.12
C VAL A 468 11.71 17.61 19.09
N ASN A 469 11.13 18.16 20.18
CA ASN A 469 10.69 19.55 20.17
C ASN A 469 11.89 20.50 20.16
N SER A 470 12.86 20.27 21.04
CA SER A 470 14.09 21.06 21.09
C SER A 470 14.91 20.92 19.79
N PHE A 471 14.94 19.73 19.20
CA PHE A 471 15.57 19.50 17.89
C PHE A 471 14.92 20.31 16.77
N ILE A 472 13.60 20.39 16.74
CA ILE A 472 12.88 21.18 15.73
C ILE A 472 13.05 22.68 15.99
N GLU A 473 12.92 23.10 17.24
CA GLU A 473 13.17 24.49 17.63
C GLU A 473 14.57 24.96 17.20
N SER A 474 15.61 24.14 17.42
CA SER A 474 16.97 24.51 17.01
C SER A 474 17.10 24.70 15.50
N ILE A 475 16.38 23.93 14.67
CA ILE A 475 16.33 24.13 13.21
C ILE A 475 15.77 25.51 12.86
N PHE A 476 14.65 25.92 13.47
CA PHE A 476 14.00 27.19 13.14
C PHE A 476 14.68 28.41 13.76
N GLU A 477 15.40 28.24 14.88
CA GLU A 477 16.10 29.34 15.56
C GLU A 477 17.55 29.52 15.10
N SER A 478 18.30 28.43 14.89
CA SER A 478 19.76 28.49 14.64
C SER A 478 20.12 28.47 13.16
N TYR A 479 19.26 27.93 12.30
CA TYR A 479 19.51 27.73 10.87
C TYR A 479 18.68 28.68 9.98
N LEU A 480 18.10 29.77 10.49
CA LEU A 480 17.31 30.73 9.70
C LEU A 480 17.66 32.21 9.99
N ILE A 481 18.89 32.49 10.42
CA ILE A 481 19.27 33.80 10.96
C ILE A 481 19.65 34.82 9.86
N GLY A 482 20.23 34.36 8.74
CA GLY A 482 20.78 35.21 7.69
C GLY A 482 20.02 35.09 6.37
N ASN A 483 20.42 34.13 5.54
CA ASN A 483 19.98 34.02 4.15
C ASN A 483 18.64 33.28 4.00
N GLU A 484 18.23 32.50 5.00
CA GLU A 484 16.97 31.73 5.05
C GLU A 484 16.84 30.73 3.89
N LYS A 485 17.97 30.15 3.45
CA LYS A 485 18.04 29.14 2.38
C LYS A 485 18.22 27.71 2.89
N THR A 486 18.07 27.51 4.20
CA THR A 486 18.16 26.19 4.83
C THR A 486 17.28 25.17 4.18
N LYS A 487 17.84 23.97 3.95
CA LYS A 487 17.15 22.79 3.43
C LYS A 487 17.61 21.54 4.17
N ILE A 488 16.68 20.99 4.94
CA ILE A 488 16.84 19.77 5.73
C ILE A 488 15.70 18.83 5.38
N ILE A 489 16.03 17.57 5.06
CA ILE A 489 15.06 16.50 4.83
C ILE A 489 15.20 15.48 5.95
N LEU A 490 14.10 15.12 6.60
CA LEU A 490 14.02 14.01 7.52
C LEU A 490 13.14 12.92 6.91
N THR A 491 13.54 11.66 7.01
CA THR A 491 12.66 10.54 6.72
C THR A 491 12.32 9.78 8.00
N CYS A 492 11.04 9.46 8.19
CA CYS A 492 10.56 8.76 9.37
C CYS A 492 9.36 7.84 9.05
N ARG A 493 8.97 6.98 9.99
CA ARG A 493 7.73 6.20 9.94
C ARG A 493 6.55 7.02 10.48
N ASP A 494 5.34 6.70 10.02
CA ASP A 494 4.13 7.52 10.29
C ASP A 494 3.82 7.72 11.77
N TYR A 495 3.94 6.66 12.57
CA TYR A 495 3.61 6.71 14.02
C TYR A 495 4.62 7.55 14.84
N PHE A 496 5.81 7.82 14.31
CA PHE A 496 6.83 8.55 15.07
C PHE A 496 6.62 10.06 15.08
N TRP A 497 5.81 10.59 14.16
CA TRP A 497 5.64 12.04 13.98
C TRP A 497 4.24 12.50 14.41
N ASP A 498 4.08 12.77 15.71
CA ASP A 498 2.82 13.25 16.29
C ASP A 498 2.60 14.76 16.15
N LEU A 499 1.31 15.11 16.04
CA LEU A 499 0.72 16.34 15.48
C LEU A 499 1.02 17.66 16.22
N ASN A 500 1.62 17.64 17.41
CA ASN A 500 1.70 18.83 18.28
C ASN A 500 2.84 19.81 17.93
N THR A 501 3.81 19.41 17.10
CA THR A 501 4.90 20.29 16.65
C THR A 501 4.49 21.21 15.49
N ASP A 502 3.50 20.79 14.70
CA ASP A 502 3.04 21.51 13.50
C ASP A 502 2.37 22.84 13.83
N ASP A 503 1.70 22.92 14.97
CA ASP A 503 1.05 24.16 15.41
C ASP A 503 2.07 25.28 15.65
N ASN A 504 3.33 24.91 15.91
CA ASN A 504 4.40 25.84 16.28
C ASN A 504 5.26 26.29 15.10
N TYR A 505 5.49 25.43 14.12
CA TYR A 505 6.48 25.67 13.09
C TYR A 505 5.93 25.35 11.71
N ASN A 506 6.37 26.09 10.69
CA ASN A 506 5.99 25.83 9.30
C ASN A 506 6.79 24.64 8.74
N ILE A 507 6.38 23.42 9.09
CA ILE A 507 7.03 22.16 8.68
C ILE A 507 6.32 21.62 7.43
N SER A 508 7.08 21.38 6.36
CA SER A 508 6.52 20.73 5.17
C SER A 508 6.49 19.22 5.37
N LYS A 509 5.38 18.58 5.00
CA LYS A 509 5.19 17.13 5.13
C LYS A 509 4.84 16.49 3.82
N LEU A 510 5.41 15.32 3.57
CA LEU A 510 5.13 14.48 2.42
C LEU A 510 4.87 13.06 2.89
N GLU A 511 3.63 12.59 2.76
CA GLU A 511 3.23 11.25 3.14
C GLU A 511 3.09 10.35 1.90
N LEU A 512 3.84 9.26 1.86
CA LEU A 512 3.86 8.34 0.72
C LEU A 512 2.82 7.23 0.85
N SER A 513 2.09 7.00 -0.24
CA SER A 513 1.15 5.88 -0.35
C SER A 513 1.82 4.63 -0.95
N PRO A 514 1.37 3.41 -0.61
CA PRO A 514 1.74 2.19 -1.32
C PRO A 514 1.36 2.25 -2.81
N PHE A 515 1.91 1.33 -3.62
CA PHE A 515 1.63 1.29 -5.04
C PHE A 515 0.25 0.74 -5.34
N THR A 516 -0.45 1.36 -6.30
CA THR A 516 -1.64 0.79 -6.94
C THR A 516 -1.25 -0.34 -7.88
N ARG A 517 -2.23 -1.11 -8.37
CA ARG A 517 -1.98 -2.11 -9.42
C ARG A 517 -1.29 -1.51 -10.64
N GLU A 518 -1.70 -0.32 -11.07
CA GLU A 518 -1.10 0.38 -12.20
C GLU A 518 0.37 0.72 -11.96
N LEU A 519 0.72 1.24 -10.78
CA LEU A 519 2.11 1.54 -10.43
C LEU A 519 2.95 0.26 -10.32
N THR A 520 2.39 -0.83 -9.83
CA THR A 520 3.03 -2.16 -9.80
C THR A 520 3.32 -2.69 -11.21
N GLU A 521 2.38 -2.56 -12.14
CA GLU A 521 2.60 -2.94 -13.54
C GLU A 521 3.69 -2.07 -14.18
N LYS A 522 3.68 -0.76 -13.94
CA LYS A 522 4.74 0.16 -14.40
C LYS A 522 6.09 -0.23 -13.82
N PHE A 523 6.15 -0.64 -12.54
CA PHE A 523 7.37 -1.08 -11.88
C PHE A 523 7.99 -2.30 -12.58
N PHE A 524 7.22 -3.37 -12.77
CA PHE A 524 7.75 -4.58 -13.43
C PHE A 524 8.03 -4.38 -14.92
N ALA A 525 7.28 -3.49 -15.59
CA ALA A 525 7.48 -3.18 -17.00
C ALA A 525 8.84 -2.50 -17.29
N LYS A 526 9.54 -1.99 -16.26
CA LYS A 526 10.91 -1.47 -16.40
C LYS A 526 11.97 -2.55 -16.59
N GLU A 527 11.75 -3.74 -16.05
CA GLU A 527 12.70 -4.86 -16.16
C GLU A 527 12.23 -5.93 -17.16
N TYR A 528 10.92 -6.08 -17.36
CA TYR A 528 10.33 -7.16 -18.17
C TYR A 528 9.31 -6.62 -19.17
N ASN A 529 9.24 -7.25 -20.34
CA ASN A 529 8.17 -6.97 -21.31
C ASN A 529 6.83 -7.48 -20.74
N LYS A 530 5.74 -6.72 -20.91
CA LYS A 530 4.41 -7.05 -20.37
C LYS A 530 3.89 -8.42 -20.83
N ASP A 531 4.26 -8.84 -22.04
CA ASP A 531 3.85 -10.14 -22.60
C ASP A 531 4.74 -11.31 -22.15
N SER A 532 5.79 -11.06 -21.36
CA SER A 532 6.74 -12.09 -20.96
C SER A 532 6.20 -12.99 -19.84
N SER A 533 6.69 -14.23 -19.81
CA SER A 533 6.35 -15.19 -18.75
C SER A 533 6.79 -14.72 -17.37
N GLU A 534 7.87 -13.94 -17.31
CA GLU A 534 8.46 -13.33 -16.14
C GLU A 534 7.57 -12.23 -15.58
N PHE A 535 7.07 -11.33 -16.44
CA PHE A 535 6.12 -10.29 -16.02
C PHE A 535 4.86 -10.92 -15.43
N ARG A 536 4.32 -11.96 -16.09
CA ARG A 536 3.15 -12.70 -15.58
C ARG A 536 3.42 -13.32 -14.21
N LYS A 537 4.59 -13.94 -14.01
CA LYS A 537 5.00 -14.49 -12.70
C LYS A 537 5.20 -13.40 -11.64
N CYS A 538 5.76 -12.24 -12.00
CA CYS A 538 5.90 -11.11 -11.08
C CYS A 538 4.52 -10.67 -10.57
N MET A 539 3.55 -10.52 -11.48
CA MET A 539 2.19 -10.13 -11.13
C MET A 539 1.45 -11.22 -10.34
N GLU A 540 1.66 -12.50 -10.67
CA GLU A 540 1.13 -13.63 -9.89
C GLU A 540 1.60 -13.57 -8.44
N TYR A 541 2.92 -13.48 -8.20
CA TYR A 541 3.44 -13.36 -6.84
C TYR A 541 3.02 -12.05 -6.17
N ALA A 542 3.03 -10.91 -6.88
CA ALA A 542 2.58 -9.65 -6.31
C ALA A 542 1.13 -9.71 -5.84
N ASP A 543 0.26 -10.41 -6.60
CA ASP A 543 -1.14 -10.62 -6.24
C ASP A 543 -1.33 -11.58 -5.05
N GLU A 544 -0.34 -12.39 -4.68
CA GLU A 544 -0.33 -13.16 -3.43
C GLU A 544 -0.02 -12.26 -2.21
N PHE A 545 0.72 -11.16 -2.40
CA PHE A 545 1.08 -10.21 -1.34
C PHE A 545 0.32 -8.87 -1.42
N LYS A 546 -0.66 -8.74 -2.31
CA LYS A 546 -1.53 -7.56 -2.38
C LYS A 546 -2.46 -7.52 -1.18
N PHE A 547 -2.86 -6.32 -0.75
CA PHE A 547 -3.75 -6.19 0.40
C PHE A 547 -4.89 -5.23 0.15
N ASP A 548 -6.04 -5.58 0.74
CA ASP A 548 -7.28 -4.83 0.65
C ASP A 548 -7.23 -3.63 1.61
N THR A 549 -7.34 -2.41 1.09
CA THR A 549 -7.34 -1.18 1.87
C THR A 549 -8.71 -0.86 2.49
N LYS A 550 -9.69 -1.78 2.42
CA LYS A 550 -11.07 -1.64 2.93
C LYS A 550 -11.79 -0.39 2.39
N THR A 551 -11.31 0.14 1.27
CA THR A 551 -11.85 1.30 0.54
C THR A 551 -12.61 0.82 -0.69
N GLU A 552 -13.78 1.40 -0.97
CA GLU A 552 -14.57 1.06 -2.16
C GLU A 552 -13.95 1.69 -3.44
N GLY A 553 -13.82 0.92 -4.52
CA GLY A 553 -13.35 1.40 -5.85
C GLY A 553 -12.13 0.67 -6.43
N ASP A 554 -11.56 1.20 -7.53
CA ASP A 554 -10.45 0.60 -8.32
C ASP A 554 -9.11 0.49 -7.55
N ASN A 555 -8.96 1.20 -6.42
CA ASN A 555 -7.78 1.15 -5.55
C ASN A 555 -7.94 0.21 -4.35
N ARG A 556 -8.87 -0.73 -4.41
CA ARG A 556 -9.12 -1.71 -3.35
C ARG A 556 -7.87 -2.46 -2.92
N TYR A 557 -6.97 -2.78 -3.86
CA TYR A 557 -5.75 -3.52 -3.57
C TYR A 557 -4.50 -2.68 -3.82
N VAL A 558 -3.56 -2.71 -2.87
CA VAL A 558 -2.28 -2.01 -3.00
C VAL A 558 -1.09 -2.93 -2.67
N TYR A 559 0.11 -2.47 -3.06
CA TYR A 559 1.33 -3.27 -3.10
C TYR A 559 2.50 -2.51 -2.44
N ILE A 560 3.33 -3.18 -1.64
CA ILE A 560 4.52 -2.57 -1.02
C ILE A 560 5.68 -2.60 -2.02
N PRO A 561 6.29 -1.45 -2.39
CA PRO A 561 7.41 -1.40 -3.34
C PRO A 561 8.58 -2.31 -2.97
N TYR A 562 8.92 -2.42 -1.69
CA TYR A 562 9.95 -3.35 -1.24
C TYR A 562 9.66 -4.82 -1.59
N THR A 563 8.41 -5.27 -1.39
CA THR A 563 8.01 -6.64 -1.74
C THR A 563 8.11 -6.87 -3.26
N LEU A 564 7.75 -5.85 -4.06
CA LEU A 564 7.88 -5.91 -5.51
C LEU A 564 9.35 -6.04 -5.95
N ASP A 565 10.26 -5.30 -5.31
CA ASP A 565 11.70 -5.41 -5.57
C ASP A 565 12.23 -6.81 -5.26
N LEU A 566 11.80 -7.41 -4.14
CA LEU A 566 12.13 -8.80 -3.79
C LEU A 566 11.61 -9.81 -4.81
N ILE A 567 10.36 -9.65 -5.28
CA ILE A 567 9.76 -10.50 -6.31
C ILE A 567 10.56 -10.39 -7.62
N SER A 568 10.88 -9.15 -8.02
CA SER A 568 11.64 -8.91 -9.24
C SER A 568 13.04 -9.51 -9.15
N ASP A 569 13.70 -9.41 -7.99
CA ASP A 569 15.01 -10.03 -7.75
C ASP A 569 14.96 -11.56 -7.82
N MET A 570 13.99 -12.18 -7.15
CA MET A 570 13.81 -13.63 -7.18
C MET A 570 13.62 -14.16 -8.61
N ILE A 571 12.78 -13.50 -9.40
CA ILE A 571 12.52 -13.90 -10.79
C ILE A 571 13.76 -13.69 -11.66
N LYS A 572 14.49 -12.59 -11.44
CA LYS A 572 15.75 -12.32 -12.12
C LYS A 572 16.80 -13.39 -11.83
N GLN A 573 17.00 -13.75 -10.56
CA GLN A 573 17.93 -14.82 -10.18
C GLN A 573 17.58 -16.15 -10.86
N LYS A 574 16.29 -16.53 -10.83
CA LYS A 574 15.84 -17.75 -11.51
C LYS A 574 16.07 -17.72 -13.02
N ARG A 575 15.93 -16.56 -13.65
CA ARG A 575 16.19 -16.38 -15.09
C ARG A 575 17.68 -16.44 -15.42
N GLU A 576 18.53 -15.78 -14.64
CA GLU A 576 19.96 -15.65 -14.93
C GLU A 576 20.78 -16.87 -14.47
N PHE A 577 20.39 -17.51 -13.36
CA PHE A 577 21.14 -18.61 -12.73
C PHE A 577 20.37 -19.94 -12.71
N GLY A 578 19.10 -19.98 -13.13
CA GLY A 578 18.25 -21.18 -13.07
C GLY A 578 17.71 -21.52 -11.67
N VAL A 579 18.36 -21.02 -10.62
CA VAL A 579 18.03 -21.24 -9.21
C VAL A 579 17.97 -19.91 -8.45
N VAL A 580 17.25 -19.89 -7.33
CA VAL A 580 17.18 -18.74 -6.41
C VAL A 580 18.02 -19.08 -5.20
N ASN A 581 18.94 -18.20 -4.81
CA ASN A 581 19.66 -18.34 -3.55
C ASN A 581 18.71 -17.97 -2.40
N ARG A 582 18.44 -18.92 -1.51
CA ARG A 582 17.57 -18.73 -0.33
C ARG A 582 18.31 -18.87 1.00
N ASP A 583 19.64 -18.87 0.96
CA ASP A 583 20.50 -19.02 2.15
C ASP A 583 20.72 -17.71 2.91
N ASP A 584 20.11 -16.63 2.44
CA ASP A 584 20.19 -15.28 2.99
C ASP A 584 19.28 -15.03 4.21
N ILE A 585 18.55 -16.06 4.66
CA ILE A 585 17.72 -16.03 5.86
C ILE A 585 18.07 -17.23 6.74
N GLU A 586 18.26 -17.01 8.03
CA GLU A 586 18.41 -18.06 9.02
C GLU A 586 17.08 -18.24 9.77
N THR A 587 16.49 -19.43 9.69
CA THR A 587 15.17 -19.73 10.29
C THR A 587 14.97 -21.23 10.44
N THR A 588 14.31 -21.62 11.53
CA THR A 588 13.85 -23.00 11.81
C THR A 588 12.34 -23.14 11.71
N LEU A 589 11.61 -22.01 11.67
CA LEU A 589 10.14 -21.98 11.65
C LEU A 589 9.57 -21.89 10.23
N LEU A 590 10.36 -21.45 9.26
CA LEU A 590 9.94 -21.21 7.88
C LEU A 590 10.57 -22.23 6.93
N LYS A 591 9.80 -22.73 5.95
CA LYS A 591 10.34 -23.53 4.85
C LYS A 591 10.76 -22.63 3.71
N LYS A 592 12.06 -22.44 3.57
CA LYS A 592 12.66 -21.55 2.55
C LYS A 592 12.18 -21.83 1.13
N ASP A 593 11.82 -23.06 0.77
CA ASP A 593 11.34 -23.41 -0.58
C ASP A 593 9.93 -22.89 -0.89
N LEU A 594 9.13 -22.64 0.15
CA LEU A 594 7.83 -22.00 0.00
C LEU A 594 8.01 -20.49 -0.22
N THR A 595 7.27 -19.97 -1.19
CA THR A 595 7.47 -18.58 -1.67
C THR A 595 7.01 -17.57 -0.62
N ASP A 596 5.87 -17.81 0.01
CA ASP A 596 5.33 -17.01 1.11
C ASP A 596 6.24 -17.02 2.35
N ASP A 597 6.72 -18.19 2.76
CA ASP A 597 7.69 -18.32 3.85
C ASP A 597 8.99 -17.55 3.54
N TYR A 598 9.52 -17.66 2.32
CA TYR A 598 10.72 -16.94 1.91
C TYR A 598 10.55 -15.42 1.98
N PHE A 599 9.44 -14.89 1.45
CA PHE A 599 9.20 -13.44 1.49
C PHE A 599 8.99 -12.90 2.91
N ILE A 600 8.24 -13.61 3.76
CA ILE A 600 8.07 -13.22 5.16
C ILE A 600 9.42 -13.27 5.89
N GLY A 601 10.21 -14.31 5.66
CA GLY A 601 11.57 -14.41 6.18
C GLY A 601 12.46 -13.24 5.72
N ARG A 602 12.42 -12.84 4.44
CA ARG A 602 13.15 -11.68 3.92
C ARG A 602 12.72 -10.36 4.57
N ILE A 603 11.42 -10.18 4.82
CA ILE A 603 10.89 -8.99 5.47
C ILE A 603 11.42 -8.91 6.91
N CYS A 604 11.34 -9.99 7.67
CA CYS A 604 11.87 -10.06 9.03
C CYS A 604 13.40 -9.91 9.07
N ASN A 605 14.11 -10.54 8.13
CA ASN A 605 15.57 -10.45 8.02
C ASN A 605 16.05 -9.00 7.82
N ARG A 606 15.31 -8.21 7.03
CA ARG A 606 15.61 -6.78 6.83
C ARG A 606 15.43 -5.95 8.09
N GLU A 607 14.55 -6.36 9.00
CA GLU A 607 14.25 -5.62 10.23
C GLU A 607 15.20 -6.01 11.39
N ILE A 608 16.00 -7.08 11.29
CA ILE A 608 16.94 -7.53 12.35
C ILE A 608 17.78 -6.39 12.91
N GLN A 609 18.52 -5.68 12.03
CA GLN A 609 19.41 -4.59 12.48
C GLN A 609 18.64 -3.43 13.13
N LYS A 610 17.39 -3.21 12.72
CA LYS A 610 16.55 -2.14 13.28
C LYS A 610 15.96 -2.53 14.62
N LEU A 611 15.72 -3.81 14.86
CA LEU A 611 15.14 -4.36 16.07
C LEU A 611 16.23 -4.84 17.04
N GLU A 612 17.36 -4.13 17.13
CA GLU A 612 18.47 -4.49 18.02
C GLU A 612 18.95 -5.96 17.89
N ASN A 613 18.98 -6.46 16.65
CA ASN A 613 19.37 -7.83 16.30
C ASN A 613 18.41 -8.93 16.76
N VAL A 614 17.13 -8.63 16.96
CA VAL A 614 16.10 -9.68 17.12
C VAL A 614 16.03 -10.51 15.83
N ASP A 615 16.37 -11.79 15.94
CA ASP A 615 16.41 -12.75 14.83
C ASP A 615 15.03 -13.02 14.20
N VAL A 616 15.03 -13.61 13.01
CA VAL A 616 13.79 -13.90 12.26
C VAL A 616 12.82 -14.74 13.07
N ASP A 617 13.26 -15.86 13.67
CA ASP A 617 12.35 -16.76 14.39
C ASP A 617 11.76 -16.09 15.63
N SER A 618 12.52 -15.23 16.32
CA SER A 618 12.01 -14.42 17.43
C SER A 618 10.94 -13.42 17.00
N GLN A 619 11.09 -12.78 15.83
CA GLN A 619 10.04 -11.94 15.25
C GLN A 619 8.80 -12.78 14.87
N ILE A 620 8.99 -13.92 14.22
CA ILE A 620 7.88 -14.82 13.85
C ILE A 620 7.10 -15.29 15.08
N LYS A 621 7.78 -15.67 16.16
CA LYS A 621 7.14 -16.03 17.45
C LYS A 621 6.31 -14.89 18.03
N PHE A 622 6.79 -13.65 17.92
CA PHE A 622 6.02 -12.48 18.33
C PHE A 622 4.70 -12.40 17.54
N PHE A 623 4.74 -12.54 16.22
CA PHE A 623 3.54 -12.48 15.38
C PHE A 623 2.61 -13.69 15.55
N MET A 624 3.14 -14.87 15.81
CA MET A 624 2.35 -16.04 16.20
C MET A 624 1.56 -15.75 17.49
N LYS A 625 2.23 -15.25 18.53
CA LYS A 625 1.56 -14.88 19.79
C LYS A 625 0.50 -13.79 19.59
N LEU A 626 0.79 -12.75 18.80
CA LEU A 626 -0.18 -11.70 18.45
C LEU A 626 -1.43 -12.29 17.79
N SER A 627 -1.25 -13.29 16.91
CA SER A 627 -2.35 -13.92 16.18
C SER A 627 -3.20 -14.82 17.08
N ILE A 628 -2.56 -15.65 17.92
CA ILE A 628 -3.25 -16.64 18.76
C ILE A 628 -3.92 -15.97 19.97
N PHE A 629 -3.19 -15.17 20.74
CA PHE A 629 -3.66 -14.68 22.05
C PHE A 629 -4.42 -13.36 21.96
N HIS A 630 -4.24 -12.61 20.87
CA HIS A 630 -4.80 -11.27 20.72
C HIS A 630 -5.57 -11.09 19.40
N ASN A 631 -5.83 -12.17 18.66
CA ASN A 631 -6.61 -12.13 17.43
C ASN A 631 -6.06 -11.12 16.39
N GLY A 632 -4.75 -10.85 16.41
CA GLY A 632 -4.11 -9.90 15.52
C GLY A 632 -4.19 -8.41 15.94
N LEU A 633 -4.73 -8.10 17.12
CA LEU A 633 -4.92 -6.74 17.62
C LEU A 633 -4.62 -6.63 19.12
N ILE A 634 -3.68 -5.76 19.52
CA ILE A 634 -3.26 -5.60 20.91
C ILE A 634 -3.11 -4.13 21.29
N HIS A 635 -3.49 -3.78 22.52
CA HIS A 635 -3.20 -2.46 23.10
C HIS A 635 -1.75 -2.38 23.57
N GLU A 636 -1.11 -1.22 23.40
CA GLU A 636 0.30 -0.94 23.74
C GLU A 636 0.69 -1.48 25.13
N SER A 637 -0.15 -1.29 26.15
CA SER A 637 0.12 -1.72 27.53
C SER A 637 0.39 -3.22 27.71
N ASN A 638 0.02 -4.06 26.73
CA ASN A 638 0.22 -5.51 26.78
C ASN A 638 1.32 -5.99 25.82
N LEU A 639 1.96 -5.09 25.07
CA LEU A 639 2.93 -5.43 24.02
C LEU A 639 4.18 -6.11 24.60
N THR A 640 4.61 -5.70 25.79
CA THR A 640 5.73 -6.33 26.52
C THR A 640 5.53 -7.85 26.75
N ASN A 641 4.28 -8.31 26.92
CA ASN A 641 3.98 -9.73 27.14
C ASN A 641 4.30 -10.58 25.90
N LEU A 642 4.15 -10.01 24.71
CA LEU A 642 4.48 -10.68 23.45
C LEU A 642 6.00 -10.85 23.28
N LEU A 643 6.80 -9.95 23.85
CA LEU A 643 8.27 -9.95 23.80
C LEU A 643 8.92 -10.81 24.89
N SER A 644 8.13 -11.53 25.69
CA SER A 644 8.62 -12.36 26.80
C SER A 644 9.68 -13.39 26.41
N HIS A 645 9.66 -13.89 25.16
CA HIS A 645 10.63 -14.87 24.64
C HIS A 645 11.94 -14.27 24.15
N ILE A 646 12.07 -12.94 24.10
CA ILE A 646 13.27 -12.25 23.65
C ILE A 646 14.10 -11.91 24.89
N ASP A 647 15.32 -12.42 24.95
CA ASP A 647 16.24 -12.21 26.07
C ASP A 647 17.23 -11.08 25.78
N LEU A 648 16.70 -9.86 25.66
CA LEU A 648 17.49 -8.65 25.42
C LEU A 648 17.27 -7.65 26.57
N ARG A 649 18.35 -6.91 26.91
CA ARG A 649 18.40 -6.03 28.08
C ARG A 649 17.39 -4.86 28.01
N ASN A 650 17.02 -4.43 26.80
CA ASN A 650 16.19 -3.23 26.57
C ASN A 650 14.83 -3.56 25.92
N LYS A 651 13.97 -4.32 26.62
CA LYS A 651 12.64 -4.71 26.08
C LYS A 651 11.75 -3.53 25.68
N LYS A 652 11.87 -2.38 26.36
CA LYS A 652 11.09 -1.17 26.05
C LYS A 652 11.48 -0.53 24.71
N ASP A 653 12.77 -0.51 24.39
CA ASP A 653 13.26 0.09 23.14
C ASP A 653 12.82 -0.79 21.96
N ILE A 654 12.92 -2.11 22.12
CA ILE A 654 12.41 -3.11 21.16
C ILE A 654 10.89 -2.97 20.96
N GLU A 655 10.13 -2.77 22.04
CA GLU A 655 8.69 -2.54 21.99
C GLU A 655 8.34 -1.35 21.08
N GLU A 656 9.05 -0.24 21.23
CA GLU A 656 8.87 0.96 20.40
C GLU A 656 9.22 0.72 18.93
N LEU A 657 10.28 -0.04 18.67
CA LEU A 657 10.74 -0.38 17.32
C LEU A 657 9.75 -1.33 16.59
N PHE A 658 9.10 -2.25 17.33
CA PHE A 658 8.10 -3.17 16.76
C PHE A 658 6.84 -2.45 16.28
N LYS A 659 6.45 -1.31 16.87
CA LYS A 659 5.30 -0.51 16.40
C LYS A 659 5.46 -0.07 14.95
N GLY A 660 6.70 0.09 14.49
CA GLY A 660 7.02 0.42 13.11
C GLY A 660 7.29 -0.76 12.18
N HIS A 661 7.16 -1.99 12.67
CA HIS A 661 7.48 -3.17 11.88
C HIS A 661 6.66 -3.22 10.59
N THR A 662 7.26 -3.63 9.48
CA THR A 662 6.62 -3.62 8.14
C THR A 662 5.31 -4.44 8.07
N LEU A 663 5.12 -5.38 9.01
CA LEU A 663 3.97 -6.28 9.07
C LEU A 663 2.81 -5.78 9.95
N VAL A 664 3.00 -4.68 10.69
CA VAL A 664 2.00 -4.16 11.63
C VAL A 664 1.68 -2.69 11.35
N ASN A 665 0.57 -2.24 11.92
CA ASN A 665 0.18 -0.83 11.98
C ASN A 665 -0.04 -0.45 13.45
N PHE A 666 0.43 0.73 13.83
CA PHE A 666 0.19 1.30 15.15
C PHE A 666 -0.59 2.60 15.01
N ASP A 667 -1.76 2.68 15.66
CA ASP A 667 -2.56 3.90 15.74
C ASP A 667 -2.24 4.64 17.04
N ASN A 668 -1.60 5.80 16.95
CA ASN A 668 -1.27 6.64 18.11
C ASN A 668 -2.50 7.12 18.88
N SER A 669 -3.64 7.31 18.19
CA SER A 669 -4.86 7.83 18.80
C SER A 669 -5.50 6.79 19.72
N SER A 670 -5.59 5.54 19.24
CA SER A 670 -6.19 4.44 19.99
C SER A 670 -5.17 3.61 20.78
N LYS A 671 -3.87 3.83 20.56
CA LYS A 671 -2.73 3.05 21.10
C LYS A 671 -2.85 1.55 20.80
N LEU A 672 -3.34 1.22 19.60
CA LEU A 672 -3.55 -0.15 19.17
C LEU A 672 -2.52 -0.55 18.12
N LEU A 673 -1.90 -1.71 18.33
CA LEU A 673 -1.07 -2.40 17.36
C LEU A 673 -1.89 -3.50 16.70
N SER A 674 -1.92 -3.51 15.37
CA SER A 674 -2.65 -4.51 14.58
C SER A 674 -1.80 -5.05 13.45
N PHE A 675 -2.10 -6.23 12.94
CA PHE A 675 -1.55 -6.63 11.65
C PHE A 675 -1.96 -5.63 10.58
N LYS A 676 -1.00 -5.27 9.75
CA LYS A 676 -1.29 -4.39 8.61
C LYS A 676 -2.25 -5.05 7.63
N TYR A 677 -2.20 -6.38 7.53
CA TYR A 677 -3.00 -7.19 6.60
C TYR A 677 -3.73 -8.33 7.31
N ASP A 678 -5.01 -8.50 6.99
CA ASP A 678 -5.88 -9.51 7.62
C ASP A 678 -5.35 -10.95 7.42
N PHE A 679 -4.70 -11.24 6.28
CA PHE A 679 -4.15 -12.57 6.01
C PHE A 679 -2.96 -12.95 6.91
N PHE A 680 -2.25 -11.99 7.50
CA PHE A 680 -1.13 -12.30 8.38
C PHE A 680 -1.56 -13.09 9.60
N LYS A 681 -2.73 -12.77 10.15
CA LYS A 681 -3.32 -13.55 11.24
C LYS A 681 -3.41 -15.01 10.83
N GLU A 682 -4.06 -15.31 9.70
CA GLU A 682 -4.21 -16.67 9.22
C GLU A 682 -2.85 -17.33 8.91
N PHE A 683 -1.92 -16.61 8.30
CA PHE A 683 -0.57 -17.09 8.01
C PHE A 683 0.19 -17.52 9.28
N PHE A 684 0.19 -16.69 10.32
CA PHE A 684 0.90 -16.95 11.57
C PHE A 684 0.17 -17.98 12.45
N VAL A 685 -1.16 -18.06 12.38
CA VAL A 685 -1.93 -19.17 12.97
C VAL A 685 -1.51 -20.49 12.33
N ASN A 686 -1.38 -20.53 11.00
CA ASN A 686 -0.94 -21.72 10.26
C ASN A 686 0.47 -22.15 10.68
N LEU A 687 1.41 -21.19 10.77
CA LEU A 687 2.77 -21.45 11.24
C LEU A 687 2.80 -21.96 12.69
N TYR A 688 1.90 -21.47 13.55
CA TYR A 688 1.79 -21.96 14.92
C TYR A 688 1.43 -23.44 14.99
N ILE A 689 0.43 -23.87 14.21
CA ILE A 689 0.06 -25.28 14.11
C ILE A 689 1.24 -26.10 13.55
N CYS A 690 1.88 -25.63 12.48
CA CYS A 690 3.00 -26.33 11.85
C CYS A 690 4.20 -26.46 12.80
N SER A 691 4.53 -25.40 13.54
CA SER A 691 5.62 -25.42 14.52
C SER A 691 5.34 -26.38 15.66
N PHE A 692 4.08 -26.54 16.09
CA PHE A 692 3.71 -27.54 17.09
C PHE A 692 3.87 -28.95 16.53
N LEU A 693 3.31 -29.22 15.35
CA LEU A 693 3.38 -30.54 14.69
C LEU A 693 4.83 -30.97 14.41
N ASN A 694 5.67 -30.07 13.90
CA ASN A 694 7.07 -30.40 13.62
C ASN A 694 7.90 -30.64 14.89
N ARG A 695 7.54 -30.03 16.03
CA ARG A 695 8.24 -30.24 17.31
C ARG A 695 7.85 -31.53 18.01
N LYS A 696 6.66 -32.06 17.74
CA LYS A 696 6.14 -33.30 18.34
C LYS A 696 6.18 -33.27 19.88
N ASP A 697 5.94 -32.10 20.48
CA ASP A 697 6.01 -31.89 21.93
C ASP A 697 4.60 -31.83 22.55
N LEU A 698 4.15 -32.96 23.10
CA LEU A 698 2.86 -33.11 23.80
C LEU A 698 2.66 -32.10 24.94
N SER A 699 3.73 -31.64 25.59
CA SER A 699 3.62 -30.67 26.69
C SER A 699 3.11 -29.30 26.24
N LYS A 700 3.13 -29.04 24.93
CA LYS A 700 2.62 -27.81 24.29
C LYS A 700 1.22 -27.95 23.74
N TYR A 701 0.55 -29.09 23.93
CA TYR A 701 -0.84 -29.26 23.56
C TYR A 701 -1.76 -28.50 24.52
N SER A 702 -2.09 -27.25 24.17
CA SER A 702 -2.86 -26.33 25.00
C SER A 702 -4.27 -26.09 24.48
N ASP A 703 -5.14 -25.52 25.32
CA ASP A 703 -6.52 -25.17 24.94
C ASP A 703 -6.56 -24.17 23.77
N GLU A 704 -5.59 -23.25 23.67
CA GLU A 704 -5.49 -22.33 22.54
C GLU A 704 -5.22 -23.06 21.22
N LEU A 705 -4.34 -24.06 21.24
CA LEU A 705 -4.07 -24.89 20.07
C LEU A 705 -5.32 -25.69 19.68
N VAL A 706 -6.02 -26.28 20.65
CA VAL A 706 -7.29 -27.00 20.45
C VAL A 706 -8.32 -26.10 19.75
N ASN A 707 -8.50 -24.87 20.24
CA ASN A 707 -9.42 -23.90 19.65
C ASN A 707 -9.03 -23.56 18.20
N VAL A 708 -7.77 -23.22 17.97
CA VAL A 708 -7.25 -22.83 16.67
C VAL A 708 -7.35 -23.97 15.64
N VAL A 709 -7.01 -25.20 16.02
CA VAL A 709 -7.14 -26.38 15.16
C VAL A 709 -8.61 -26.63 14.82
N SER A 710 -9.53 -26.45 15.78
CA SER A 710 -10.96 -26.63 15.55
C SER A 710 -11.59 -25.57 14.64
N GLU A 711 -11.07 -24.33 14.66
CA GLU A 711 -11.66 -23.19 13.96
C GLU A 711 -11.15 -23.07 12.51
N PHE A 712 -9.83 -23.22 12.32
CA PHE A 712 -9.18 -22.90 11.03
C PHE A 712 -8.99 -24.11 10.12
N VAL A 713 -8.76 -25.30 10.68
CA VAL A 713 -8.43 -26.48 9.89
C VAL A 713 -9.70 -27.10 9.35
N LYS A 714 -9.83 -27.11 8.02
CA LYS A 714 -10.97 -27.71 7.30
C LYS A 714 -10.46 -28.46 6.09
N TYR A 715 -11.20 -29.50 5.69
CA TYR A 715 -10.83 -30.32 4.55
C TYR A 715 -10.65 -29.50 3.26
N ASN A 716 -9.59 -29.81 2.51
CA ASN A 716 -9.28 -29.25 1.18
C ASN A 716 -9.37 -27.71 1.10
N THR A 717 -8.96 -27.02 2.16
CA THR A 717 -8.82 -25.56 2.16
C THR A 717 -7.38 -25.16 1.87
N ALA A 718 -7.17 -23.93 1.36
CA ALA A 718 -5.83 -23.37 1.17
C ALA A 718 -5.02 -23.38 2.49
N PHE A 719 -5.69 -23.17 3.63
CA PHE A 719 -5.10 -23.24 4.95
C PHE A 719 -4.52 -24.63 5.26
N THR A 720 -5.31 -25.70 5.15
CA THR A 720 -4.85 -27.06 5.46
C THR A 720 -3.81 -27.55 4.46
N ASN A 721 -3.96 -27.19 3.18
CA ASN A 721 -2.96 -27.48 2.14
C ASN A 721 -1.61 -26.77 2.38
N ARG A 722 -1.59 -25.63 3.07
CA ARG A 722 -0.34 -25.00 3.53
C ARG A 722 0.29 -25.78 4.68
N ILE A 723 -0.51 -26.32 5.60
CA ILE A 723 0.00 -27.16 6.70
C ILE A 723 0.73 -28.37 6.11
N SER A 724 0.10 -29.11 5.19
CA SER A 724 0.70 -30.32 4.61
C SER A 724 1.98 -30.06 3.81
N LYS A 725 2.18 -28.84 3.30
CA LYS A 725 3.44 -28.41 2.66
C LYS A 725 4.52 -28.03 3.68
N ARG A 726 4.14 -27.50 4.84
CA ARG A 726 5.03 -26.99 5.89
C ARG A 726 5.46 -28.01 6.93
N VAL A 727 4.68 -29.05 7.15
CA VAL A 727 5.08 -30.13 8.05
C VAL A 727 6.02 -31.10 7.33
N ASN A 728 6.92 -31.74 8.07
CA ASN A 728 7.69 -32.86 7.57
C ASN A 728 6.91 -34.14 7.89
N PHE A 729 6.15 -34.63 6.91
CA PHE A 729 5.32 -35.81 7.11
C PHE A 729 6.14 -37.09 7.01
N ASP A 730 6.40 -37.67 8.17
CA ASP A 730 7.06 -38.96 8.40
C ASP A 730 6.18 -39.84 9.31
N GLU A 731 6.53 -41.12 9.48
CA GLU A 731 5.81 -42.06 10.34
C GLU A 731 5.67 -41.52 11.78
N ASP A 732 6.73 -40.88 12.30
CA ASP A 732 6.72 -40.26 13.63
C ASP A 732 5.67 -39.14 13.76
N LEU A 733 5.48 -38.31 12.73
CA LEU A 733 4.44 -37.27 12.74
C LEU A 733 3.05 -37.88 12.62
N GLU A 734 2.90 -38.92 11.82
CA GLU A 734 1.63 -39.65 11.72
C GLU A 734 1.22 -40.23 13.08
N ILE A 735 2.14 -40.93 13.77
CA ILE A 735 1.92 -41.44 15.13
C ILE A 735 1.59 -40.30 16.09
N PHE A 736 2.32 -39.19 16.03
CA PHE A 736 2.04 -38.03 16.89
C PHE A 736 0.62 -37.47 16.67
N ILE A 737 0.14 -37.37 15.42
CA ILE A 737 -1.24 -36.92 15.14
C ILE A 737 -2.26 -37.93 15.72
N ILE A 738 -1.97 -39.22 15.66
CA ILE A 738 -2.82 -40.27 16.24
C ILE A 738 -2.90 -40.11 17.76
N GLU A 739 -1.78 -39.87 18.44
CA GLU A 739 -1.76 -39.60 19.90
C GLU A 739 -2.65 -38.41 20.29
N LEU A 740 -2.68 -37.34 19.48
CA LEU A 740 -3.55 -36.18 19.71
C LEU A 740 -5.04 -36.50 19.52
N ILE A 741 -5.36 -37.37 18.55
CA ILE A 741 -6.72 -37.88 18.34
C ILE A 741 -7.13 -38.71 19.57
N GLU A 742 -6.27 -39.61 20.04
CA GLU A 742 -6.53 -40.45 21.22
C GLU A 742 -6.75 -39.61 22.48
N LEU A 743 -5.97 -38.56 22.70
CA LEU A 743 -6.18 -37.60 23.80
C LEU A 743 -7.56 -36.95 23.72
N SER A 744 -7.98 -36.54 22.52
CA SER A 744 -9.31 -35.95 22.30
C SER A 744 -10.43 -36.97 22.53
N ILE A 745 -10.24 -38.23 22.13
CA ILE A 745 -11.17 -39.33 22.42
C ILE A 745 -11.28 -39.58 23.92
N LYS A 746 -10.15 -39.57 24.64
CA LYS A 746 -10.14 -39.74 26.11
C LYS A 746 -10.99 -38.65 26.77
N THR A 747 -10.86 -37.40 26.35
CA THR A 747 -11.70 -36.31 26.86
C THR A 747 -13.18 -36.50 26.54
N LEU A 748 -13.52 -37.02 25.35
CA LEU A 748 -14.91 -37.33 24.98
C LEU A 748 -15.51 -38.48 25.80
N LYS A 749 -14.70 -39.45 26.22
CA LYS A 749 -15.12 -40.53 27.12
C LYS A 749 -15.47 -40.03 28.52
N GLU A 750 -14.84 -38.95 28.98
CA GLU A 750 -15.17 -38.29 30.27
C GLU A 750 -16.42 -37.41 30.19
N GLY A 751 -16.71 -36.85 29.00
CA GLY A 751 -17.93 -36.10 28.74
C GLY A 751 -17.99 -35.58 27.30
N GLU A 752 -19.16 -35.67 26.67
CA GLU A 752 -19.35 -35.25 25.28
C GLU A 752 -19.11 -33.74 25.13
N LYS A 753 -18.05 -33.38 24.39
CA LYS A 753 -17.63 -32.00 24.13
C LYS A 753 -17.43 -31.79 22.64
N ILE A 754 -18.33 -31.02 22.00
CA ILE A 754 -18.31 -30.76 20.55
C ILE A 754 -16.97 -30.21 20.04
N LEU A 755 -16.25 -29.44 20.85
CA LEU A 755 -14.93 -28.92 20.51
C LEU A 755 -13.94 -30.05 20.17
N HIS A 756 -13.91 -31.14 20.95
CA HIS A 756 -13.01 -32.27 20.69
C HIS A 756 -13.45 -33.10 19.48
N ARG A 757 -14.75 -33.17 19.18
CA ARG A 757 -15.24 -33.75 17.91
C ARG A 757 -14.71 -32.98 16.70
N ARG A 758 -14.72 -31.64 16.78
CA ARG A 758 -14.15 -30.77 15.73
C ARG A 758 -12.65 -30.95 15.61
N VAL A 759 -11.92 -31.04 16.72
CA VAL A 759 -10.47 -31.28 16.72
C VAL A 759 -10.13 -32.60 16.05
N ILE A 760 -10.84 -33.70 16.38
CA ILE A 760 -10.67 -34.99 15.72
C ILE A 760 -10.88 -34.84 14.21
N SER A 761 -11.98 -34.21 13.79
CA SER A 761 -12.25 -33.96 12.36
C SER A 761 -11.13 -33.14 11.70
N SER A 762 -10.62 -32.11 12.36
CA SER A 762 -9.53 -31.26 11.88
C SER A 762 -8.21 -32.01 11.73
N LEU A 763 -7.83 -32.83 12.72
CA LEU A 763 -6.60 -33.64 12.69
C LEU A 763 -6.65 -34.68 11.56
N ILE A 764 -7.81 -35.30 11.34
CA ILE A 764 -8.04 -36.18 10.18
C ILE A 764 -7.87 -35.41 8.87
N CYS A 765 -8.38 -34.16 8.78
CA CYS A 765 -8.18 -33.33 7.59
C CYS A 765 -6.70 -33.04 7.32
N ILE A 766 -5.90 -32.79 8.37
CA ILE A 766 -4.44 -32.60 8.24
C ILE A 766 -3.82 -33.88 7.71
N LEU A 767 -4.09 -35.01 8.35
CA LEU A 767 -3.50 -36.30 8.03
C LEU A 767 -3.81 -36.73 6.58
N LEU A 768 -5.07 -36.60 6.16
CA LEU A 768 -5.48 -36.82 4.77
C LEU A 768 -4.79 -35.86 3.78
N SER A 769 -4.66 -34.58 4.14
CA SER A 769 -3.98 -33.59 3.28
C SER A 769 -2.48 -33.88 3.15
N CYS A 770 -1.85 -34.42 4.20
CA CYS A 770 -0.46 -34.87 4.18
C CYS A 770 -0.29 -36.09 3.27
N HIS A 771 -1.11 -37.14 3.45
CA HIS A 771 -1.10 -38.31 2.58
C HIS A 771 -1.36 -37.97 1.11
N GLN A 772 -2.30 -37.06 0.85
CA GLN A 772 -2.59 -36.59 -0.50
C GLN A 772 -1.40 -35.87 -1.14
N ASN A 773 -0.59 -35.14 -0.35
CA ASN A 773 0.60 -34.46 -0.84
C ASN A 773 1.73 -35.45 -1.18
N THR A 774 1.78 -36.60 -0.50
CA THR A 774 2.79 -37.64 -0.70
C THR A 774 2.43 -38.61 -1.83
N ILE A 775 1.19 -39.10 -1.86
CA ILE A 775 0.74 -40.21 -2.74
C ILE A 775 -0.06 -39.68 -3.96
N GLY A 776 -0.52 -38.43 -3.91
CA GLY A 776 -1.39 -37.84 -4.92
C GLY A 776 -2.87 -38.04 -4.57
N LYS A 777 -3.73 -38.19 -5.57
CA LYS A 777 -5.18 -38.29 -5.35
C LYS A 777 -5.54 -39.56 -4.57
N LEU A 778 -6.11 -39.39 -3.38
CA LEU A 778 -6.55 -40.49 -2.54
C LEU A 778 -7.74 -41.24 -3.15
N THR A 779 -7.69 -42.57 -3.11
CA THR A 779 -8.80 -43.45 -3.44
C THR A 779 -9.69 -43.70 -2.22
N ILE A 780 -10.88 -44.28 -2.44
CA ILE A 780 -11.78 -44.69 -1.35
C ILE A 780 -11.07 -45.69 -0.42
N GLU A 781 -10.24 -46.57 -0.99
CA GLU A 781 -9.49 -47.56 -0.23
C GLU A 781 -8.43 -46.88 0.65
N ASP A 782 -7.68 -45.93 0.10
CA ASP A 782 -6.68 -45.15 0.87
C ASP A 782 -7.35 -44.41 2.03
N CYS A 783 -8.42 -43.66 1.76
CA CYS A 783 -9.16 -42.94 2.80
C CYS A 783 -9.69 -43.87 3.89
N THR A 784 -10.17 -45.06 3.50
CA THR A 784 -10.73 -46.04 4.44
C THR A 784 -9.65 -46.71 5.28
N ASN A 785 -8.49 -47.03 4.69
CA ASN A 785 -7.37 -47.64 5.41
C ASN A 785 -6.77 -46.64 6.40
N ILE A 786 -6.55 -45.40 5.99
CA ILE A 786 -6.06 -44.33 6.86
C ILE A 786 -6.93 -44.20 8.12
N ILE A 787 -8.26 -44.14 8.00
CA ILE A 787 -9.12 -44.02 9.20
C ILE A 787 -9.18 -45.31 10.02
N LYS A 788 -9.03 -46.49 9.39
CA LYS A 788 -8.99 -47.77 10.10
C LYS A 788 -7.73 -47.88 10.95
N ASP A 789 -6.59 -47.41 10.45
CA ASP A 789 -5.33 -47.45 11.18
C ASP A 789 -5.40 -46.63 12.48
N ILE A 790 -6.23 -45.58 12.50
CA ILE A 790 -6.43 -44.68 13.66
C ILE A 790 -7.50 -45.20 14.61
N PHE A 791 -8.69 -45.54 14.09
CA PHE A 791 -9.88 -45.81 14.90
C PHE A 791 -10.22 -47.30 15.01
N GLY A 792 -9.39 -48.17 14.43
CA GLY A 792 -9.64 -49.61 14.31
C GLY A 792 -10.82 -49.95 13.42
N ASP A 793 -11.23 -51.22 13.43
CA ASP A 793 -12.32 -51.69 12.57
C ASP A 793 -13.69 -51.10 12.91
N ASN A 794 -13.90 -50.74 14.18
CA ASN A 794 -15.15 -50.20 14.70
C ASN A 794 -15.28 -48.68 14.54
N LEU A 795 -14.24 -48.01 14.03
CA LEU A 795 -14.22 -46.56 13.81
C LEU A 795 -14.73 -45.75 15.02
N GLU A 796 -14.39 -46.18 16.24
CA GLU A 796 -14.99 -45.62 17.45
C GLU A 796 -14.61 -44.14 17.61
N TYR A 797 -15.57 -43.26 17.89
CA TYR A 797 -15.36 -41.80 18.03
C TYR A 797 -14.92 -41.05 16.75
N PHE A 798 -14.88 -41.72 15.60
CA PHE A 798 -14.62 -41.07 14.32
C PHE A 798 -15.58 -39.89 14.09
N SER A 799 -15.02 -38.74 13.70
CA SER A 799 -15.77 -37.48 13.61
C SER A 799 -15.45 -36.77 12.29
N ILE A 800 -16.49 -36.39 11.55
CA ILE A 800 -16.42 -35.54 10.36
C ILE A 800 -17.39 -34.38 10.58
N ILE A 801 -16.85 -33.16 10.58
CA ILE A 801 -17.63 -31.93 10.76
C ILE A 801 -17.22 -30.92 9.69
N ASN A 802 -18.20 -30.36 8.96
CA ASN A 802 -18.01 -29.31 7.95
C ASN A 802 -17.03 -29.73 6.83
N LEU A 803 -17.16 -30.95 6.33
CA LEU A 803 -16.30 -31.49 5.29
C LEU A 803 -16.90 -31.20 3.91
N PHE A 804 -16.51 -30.06 3.33
CA PHE A 804 -16.95 -29.61 2.02
C PHE A 804 -15.91 -29.91 0.94
N GLY A 805 -16.38 -30.16 -0.28
CA GLY A 805 -15.49 -30.42 -1.41
C GLY A 805 -16.21 -30.29 -2.75
N LYS A 806 -15.43 -30.31 -3.84
CA LYS A 806 -15.94 -30.42 -5.22
C LYS A 806 -15.91 -31.89 -5.66
N ASP A 807 -16.65 -32.25 -6.70
CA ASP A 807 -16.64 -33.62 -7.26
C ASP A 807 -15.24 -34.15 -7.62
N SER A 808 -14.31 -33.26 -7.98
CA SER A 808 -12.94 -33.62 -8.29
C SER A 808 -12.20 -34.22 -7.09
N ASP A 809 -12.54 -33.79 -5.87
CA ASP A 809 -11.80 -34.06 -4.63
C ASP A 809 -12.74 -34.62 -3.56
N LYS A 810 -13.71 -35.44 -3.98
CA LYS A 810 -14.66 -36.06 -3.06
C LYS A 810 -13.96 -37.03 -2.12
N LEU A 811 -14.11 -36.80 -0.83
CA LEU A 811 -13.68 -37.72 0.21
C LEU A 811 -14.82 -38.69 0.48
N ILE A 812 -14.62 -39.98 0.19
CA ILE A 812 -15.64 -41.03 0.34
C ILE A 812 -15.00 -42.23 1.04
N PHE A 813 -15.78 -42.88 1.92
CA PHE A 813 -15.34 -44.01 2.71
C PHE A 813 -16.13 -45.28 2.38
N ASP A 814 -15.52 -46.43 2.68
CA ASP A 814 -16.16 -47.75 2.58
C ASP A 814 -16.54 -48.28 3.96
N PHE A 815 -17.84 -48.25 4.27
CA PHE A 815 -18.40 -48.69 5.55
C PHE A 815 -19.06 -50.08 5.48
N ARG A 816 -18.91 -50.80 4.36
CA ARG A 816 -19.49 -52.14 4.18
C ARG A 816 -18.99 -53.13 5.24
N ASN A 817 -19.89 -53.92 5.80
CA ASN A 817 -19.64 -54.92 6.86
C ASN A 817 -18.97 -54.35 8.13
N LYS A 818 -19.24 -53.09 8.49
CA LYS A 818 -18.67 -52.45 9.69
C LYS A 818 -19.73 -52.16 10.75
N VAL A 819 -19.38 -52.44 12.00
CA VAL A 819 -20.13 -51.98 13.18
C VAL A 819 -19.40 -50.76 13.73
N ILE A 820 -19.98 -49.59 13.52
CA ILE A 820 -19.41 -48.28 13.79
C ILE A 820 -20.06 -47.69 15.03
N SER A 821 -19.29 -47.13 15.97
CA SER A 821 -19.85 -46.63 17.24
C SER A 821 -19.37 -45.24 17.63
N ASN A 822 -20.26 -44.49 18.29
CA ASN A 822 -19.98 -43.17 18.87
C ASN A 822 -19.48 -42.14 17.84
N VAL A 823 -19.89 -42.22 16.58
CA VAL A 823 -19.39 -41.31 15.53
C VAL A 823 -20.18 -40.00 15.47
N TRP A 824 -19.57 -38.96 14.93
CA TRP A 824 -20.22 -37.68 14.68
C TRP A 824 -20.07 -37.27 13.22
N MET A 825 -21.17 -37.15 12.50
CA MET A 825 -21.21 -36.76 11.09
C MET A 825 -22.07 -35.51 10.93
N GLU A 826 -21.46 -34.39 10.56
CA GLU A 826 -22.15 -33.10 10.44
C GLU A 826 -21.69 -32.33 9.20
N ASN A 827 -22.63 -31.81 8.42
CA ASN A 827 -22.35 -31.02 7.21
C ASN A 827 -21.34 -31.72 6.27
N TYR A 828 -21.60 -32.98 5.92
CA TYR A 828 -20.77 -33.80 5.05
C TYR A 828 -21.56 -34.19 3.79
N PRO A 829 -21.45 -33.41 2.69
CA PRO A 829 -22.29 -33.60 1.49
C PRO A 829 -22.08 -34.93 0.76
N PHE A 830 -20.93 -35.57 0.94
CA PHE A 830 -20.60 -36.84 0.27
C PHE A 830 -21.01 -38.07 1.08
N PHE A 831 -21.65 -37.91 2.24
CA PHE A 831 -22.03 -39.01 3.12
C PHE A 831 -22.83 -40.10 2.40
N TRP A 832 -23.82 -39.70 1.60
CA TRP A 832 -24.68 -40.65 0.87
C TRP A 832 -24.01 -41.30 -0.34
N GLU A 833 -22.80 -40.88 -0.70
CA GLU A 833 -21.97 -41.51 -1.73
C GLU A 833 -20.96 -42.52 -1.16
N CYS A 834 -20.84 -42.59 0.18
CA CYS A 834 -20.13 -43.66 0.86
C CYS A 834 -20.76 -45.03 0.59
N ARG A 835 -19.96 -46.08 0.75
CA ARG A 835 -20.42 -47.45 0.50
C ARG A 835 -20.99 -48.05 1.77
N PHE A 836 -22.22 -48.54 1.65
CA PHE A 836 -22.97 -49.19 2.72
C PHE A 836 -23.48 -50.54 2.22
N ASP A 837 -23.66 -51.50 3.12
CA ASP A 837 -24.37 -52.76 2.85
C ASP A 837 -25.23 -53.15 4.07
N ASN A 838 -25.93 -54.29 3.98
CA ASN A 838 -26.79 -54.77 5.08
C ASN A 838 -26.00 -55.13 6.36
N GLY A 839 -24.67 -55.20 6.29
CA GLY A 839 -23.80 -55.43 7.44
C GLY A 839 -23.31 -54.13 8.08
N THR A 840 -23.61 -52.95 7.51
CA THR A 840 -23.20 -51.66 8.07
C THR A 840 -24.13 -51.25 9.22
N THR A 841 -23.60 -50.99 10.41
CA THR A 841 -24.40 -50.56 11.57
C THR A 841 -23.73 -49.38 12.26
N PHE A 842 -24.47 -48.31 12.54
CA PHE A 842 -24.03 -47.18 13.37
C PHE A 842 -24.71 -47.25 14.74
N ASN A 843 -23.92 -47.21 15.82
CA ASN A 843 -24.37 -47.31 17.21
C ASN A 843 -24.07 -46.01 17.97
N SER A 844 -25.03 -45.48 18.73
CA SER A 844 -24.82 -44.32 19.62
C SER A 844 -24.16 -43.11 18.94
N SER A 845 -24.49 -42.89 17.67
CA SER A 845 -23.81 -41.93 16.79
C SER A 845 -24.71 -40.73 16.48
N THR A 846 -24.13 -39.61 16.02
CA THR A 846 -24.84 -38.36 15.74
C THR A 846 -24.73 -37.98 14.26
N PHE A 847 -25.87 -37.67 13.64
CA PHE A 847 -25.96 -37.30 12.22
C PHE A 847 -26.76 -36.01 12.06
N LYS A 848 -26.11 -34.96 11.53
CA LYS A 848 -26.70 -33.62 11.39
C LYS A 848 -26.44 -33.00 10.03
N HIS A 849 -27.47 -32.43 9.41
CA HIS A 849 -27.36 -31.65 8.18
C HIS A 849 -26.64 -32.39 7.03
N LEU A 850 -27.01 -33.66 6.81
CA LEU A 850 -26.44 -34.49 5.75
C LEU A 850 -27.36 -34.50 4.53
N GLU A 851 -27.53 -33.34 3.90
CA GLU A 851 -28.38 -33.24 2.71
C GLU A 851 -27.70 -33.93 1.51
N PRO A 852 -28.43 -34.76 0.74
CA PRO A 852 -27.90 -35.34 -0.49
C PRO A 852 -27.65 -34.25 -1.53
N ARG A 853 -26.52 -34.32 -2.23
CA ARG A 853 -26.24 -33.43 -3.35
C ARG A 853 -27.21 -33.67 -4.51
N ASN A 854 -27.34 -32.68 -5.38
CA ASN A 854 -28.18 -32.79 -6.59
C ASN A 854 -27.82 -34.06 -7.38
N ASN A 855 -28.85 -34.86 -7.71
CA ASN A 855 -28.75 -36.14 -8.42
C ASN A 855 -28.11 -37.31 -7.65
N VAL A 856 -27.83 -37.16 -6.34
CA VAL A 856 -27.41 -38.28 -5.48
C VAL A 856 -28.65 -38.91 -4.85
N THR A 857 -28.84 -40.22 -5.08
CA THR A 857 -29.91 -40.99 -4.45
C THR A 857 -29.45 -41.54 -3.11
N ILE A 858 -30.31 -41.44 -2.09
CA ILE A 858 -30.07 -42.06 -0.79
C ILE A 858 -30.01 -43.59 -0.95
N PRO A 859 -28.96 -44.27 -0.45
CA PRO A 859 -28.86 -45.73 -0.46
C PRO A 859 -30.01 -46.40 0.30
N LYS A 860 -30.21 -47.71 0.09
CA LYS A 860 -31.21 -48.46 0.86
C LYS A 860 -30.82 -48.47 2.34
N ILE A 861 -31.61 -47.81 3.18
CA ILE A 861 -31.49 -47.85 4.63
C ILE A 861 -32.17 -49.14 5.13
N HIS A 862 -31.47 -49.94 5.91
CA HIS A 862 -32.01 -51.14 6.54
C HIS A 862 -32.27 -50.91 8.04
N ASP A 863 -33.12 -51.73 8.64
CA ASP A 863 -33.70 -51.50 9.98
C ASP A 863 -32.66 -51.31 11.11
N ASN A 864 -31.48 -51.90 10.95
CA ASN A 864 -30.39 -51.84 11.95
C ASN A 864 -29.27 -50.88 11.55
N MET A 865 -29.43 -50.06 10.52
CA MET A 865 -28.36 -49.16 10.08
C MET A 865 -28.04 -48.08 11.12
N PHE A 866 -29.04 -47.59 11.85
CA PHE A 866 -28.89 -46.55 12.88
C PHE A 866 -29.51 -47.00 14.21
N VAL A 867 -28.69 -47.44 15.15
CA VAL A 867 -29.12 -47.95 16.47
C VAL A 867 -28.75 -46.95 17.56
N ASN A 868 -29.74 -46.51 18.34
CA ASN A 868 -29.56 -45.50 19.40
C ASN A 868 -28.85 -44.21 18.94
N CYS A 869 -29.01 -43.83 17.66
CA CYS A 869 -28.35 -42.68 17.06
C CYS A 869 -29.22 -41.41 17.14
N ASP A 870 -28.60 -40.25 17.30
CA ASP A 870 -29.25 -38.95 17.05
C ASP A 870 -29.34 -38.72 15.53
N THR A 871 -30.52 -38.99 14.99
CA THR A 871 -30.86 -38.79 13.56
C THR A 871 -31.76 -37.59 13.33
N SER A 872 -31.92 -36.72 14.34
CA SER A 872 -32.82 -35.55 14.27
C SER A 872 -32.56 -34.67 13.04
N GLY A 873 -31.29 -34.53 12.63
CA GLY A 873 -30.89 -33.74 11.47
C GLY A 873 -31.02 -34.44 10.11
N ILE A 874 -31.47 -35.70 10.05
CA ILE A 874 -31.70 -36.47 8.81
C ILE A 874 -33.02 -37.25 8.83
N HIS A 875 -33.88 -37.03 9.83
CA HIS A 875 -35.06 -37.84 10.07
C HIS A 875 -36.03 -37.85 8.87
N ASP A 876 -36.28 -36.68 8.28
CA ASP A 876 -37.16 -36.55 7.12
C ASP A 876 -36.63 -37.29 5.88
N LEU A 877 -35.30 -37.37 5.73
CA LEU A 877 -34.64 -38.12 4.66
C LEU A 877 -34.82 -39.64 4.85
N ILE A 878 -34.72 -40.13 6.09
CA ILE A 878 -34.94 -41.54 6.43
C ILE A 878 -36.41 -41.93 6.17
N VAL A 879 -37.35 -41.09 6.61
CA VAL A 879 -38.79 -41.34 6.43
C VAL A 879 -39.19 -41.29 4.95
N SER A 880 -38.68 -40.31 4.20
CA SER A 880 -38.98 -40.19 2.76
C SER A 880 -38.38 -41.32 1.93
N SER A 881 -37.18 -41.84 2.26
CA SER A 881 -36.61 -43.01 1.58
C SER A 881 -37.44 -44.28 1.79
N ASN A 882 -38.00 -44.46 2.99
CA ASN A 882 -38.87 -45.60 3.28
C ASN A 882 -40.21 -45.48 2.55
N ASN A 883 -40.80 -44.28 2.48
CA ASN A 883 -42.05 -44.02 1.75
C ASN A 883 -41.92 -44.17 0.22
N GLN A 884 -40.76 -43.82 -0.37
CA GLN A 884 -40.51 -44.01 -1.80
C GLN A 884 -40.42 -45.50 -2.19
N GLN A 885 -39.99 -46.39 -1.29
CA GLN A 885 -39.98 -47.84 -1.55
C GLN A 885 -41.40 -48.42 -1.62
N ASP A 886 -42.32 -47.96 -0.77
CA ASP A 886 -43.72 -48.40 -0.78
C ASP A 886 -44.47 -47.96 -2.05
N GLN A 887 -44.16 -46.77 -2.58
CA GLN A 887 -44.73 -46.31 -3.85
C GLN A 887 -44.19 -47.09 -5.06
N LYS A 888 -42.90 -47.46 -5.07
CA LYS A 888 -42.31 -48.26 -6.16
C LYS A 888 -42.93 -49.66 -6.25
N ASN A 889 -43.18 -50.29 -5.10
CA ASN A 889 -43.84 -51.60 -5.04
C ASN A 889 -45.30 -51.55 -5.53
N LYS A 890 -46.07 -50.49 -5.20
CA LYS A 890 -47.43 -50.28 -5.75
C LYS A 890 -47.43 -50.09 -7.27
N SER A 891 -46.50 -49.28 -7.81
CA SER A 891 -46.37 -49.03 -9.26
C SER A 891 -46.07 -50.32 -10.05
N LEU A 892 -45.24 -51.21 -9.49
CA LEU A 892 -44.87 -52.49 -10.11
C LEU A 892 -46.06 -53.46 -10.20
N VAL A 893 -46.89 -53.52 -9.14
CA VAL A 893 -48.15 -54.29 -9.15
C VAL A 893 -49.12 -53.75 -10.20
N ASP A 894 -49.24 -52.42 -10.34
CA ASP A 894 -50.11 -51.80 -11.35
C ASP A 894 -49.64 -52.08 -12.77
N ASP A 895 -48.34 -52.09 -13.02
CA ASP A 895 -47.78 -52.42 -14.34
C ASP A 895 -47.99 -53.90 -14.69
N VAL A 896 -47.85 -54.82 -13.74
CA VAL A 896 -48.22 -56.23 -13.93
C VAL A 896 -49.72 -56.35 -14.26
N LYS A 897 -50.60 -55.71 -13.46
CA LYS A 897 -52.06 -55.71 -13.72
C LYS A 897 -52.41 -55.14 -15.10
N LYS A 898 -51.77 -54.06 -15.54
CA LYS A 898 -51.96 -53.49 -16.90
C LYS A 898 -51.59 -54.48 -17.99
N ILE A 899 -50.50 -55.24 -17.83
CA ILE A 899 -50.10 -56.25 -18.82
C ILE A 899 -51.16 -57.36 -18.91
N PHE A 900 -51.63 -57.88 -17.78
CA PHE A 900 -52.69 -58.90 -17.78
C PHE A 900 -54.01 -58.36 -18.35
N LYS A 901 -54.38 -57.10 -18.10
CA LYS A 901 -55.54 -56.45 -18.74
C LYS A 901 -55.46 -56.41 -20.27
N LEU A 902 -54.27 -56.40 -20.86
CA LEU A 902 -54.16 -56.46 -22.32
C LEU A 902 -54.64 -57.80 -22.88
N PHE A 903 -54.58 -58.88 -22.09
CA PHE A 903 -55.07 -60.21 -22.44
C PHE A 903 -56.56 -60.43 -22.09
N ASP A 904 -57.12 -59.59 -21.23
CA ASP A 904 -58.53 -59.67 -20.86
C ASP A 904 -59.46 -59.33 -22.03
N THR A 905 -60.34 -60.27 -22.35
CA THR A 905 -61.42 -60.09 -23.33
C THR A 905 -62.72 -60.70 -22.80
N GLY A 906 -63.42 -59.90 -21.99
CA GLY A 906 -64.75 -60.23 -21.48
C GLY A 906 -64.73 -61.21 -20.31
N GLY A 907 -63.83 -61.00 -19.34
CA GLY A 907 -63.74 -61.81 -18.11
C GLY A 907 -62.93 -63.09 -18.30
N THR A 908 -62.10 -63.18 -19.34
CA THR A 908 -61.17 -64.30 -19.59
C THR A 908 -59.89 -63.80 -20.26
N LEU A 909 -58.73 -64.35 -19.89
CA LEU A 909 -57.46 -64.02 -20.51
C LEU A 909 -57.27 -64.84 -21.80
N LYS A 910 -57.30 -64.18 -22.96
CA LYS A 910 -57.17 -64.82 -24.28
C LYS A 910 -55.89 -64.40 -24.98
N GLU A 911 -55.47 -65.17 -25.98
CA GLU A 911 -54.27 -64.88 -26.74
C GLU A 911 -54.34 -63.52 -27.49
N GLN A 912 -53.26 -62.76 -27.46
CA GLN A 912 -53.19 -61.41 -28.04
C GLN A 912 -52.01 -61.28 -29.00
N LYS A 913 -52.15 -60.41 -30.01
CA LYS A 913 -51.08 -60.17 -30.99
C LYS A 913 -49.82 -59.69 -30.29
N THR A 914 -48.68 -60.28 -30.68
CA THR A 914 -47.35 -59.95 -30.13
C THR A 914 -47.08 -58.44 -30.16
N GLU A 915 -47.36 -57.80 -31.30
CA GLU A 915 -47.21 -56.35 -31.51
C GLU A 915 -48.04 -55.50 -30.53
N ARG A 916 -49.25 -55.94 -30.17
CA ARG A 916 -50.13 -55.19 -29.26
C ARG A 916 -49.58 -55.19 -27.85
N ILE A 917 -49.12 -56.35 -27.39
CA ILE A 917 -48.55 -56.51 -26.05
C ILE A 917 -47.22 -55.77 -25.97
N GLU A 918 -46.33 -55.95 -26.95
CA GLU A 918 -45.03 -55.27 -26.94
C GLU A 918 -45.13 -53.75 -27.05
N LYS A 919 -46.18 -53.22 -27.70
CA LYS A 919 -46.42 -51.78 -27.81
C LYS A 919 -46.97 -51.13 -26.53
N HIS A 920 -47.74 -51.85 -25.70
CA HIS A 920 -48.48 -51.26 -24.57
C HIS A 920 -48.05 -51.79 -23.19
N ALA A 921 -47.22 -52.82 -23.14
CA ALA A 921 -46.68 -53.35 -21.89
C ALA A 921 -45.38 -52.64 -21.49
N ASN A 922 -45.12 -52.56 -20.17
CA ASN A 922 -43.79 -52.20 -19.66
C ASN A 922 -42.78 -53.27 -20.11
N SER A 923 -41.79 -52.87 -20.91
CA SER A 923 -40.85 -53.79 -21.58
C SER A 923 -39.98 -54.59 -20.61
N ILE A 924 -39.65 -54.02 -19.44
CA ILE A 924 -38.84 -54.68 -18.42
C ILE A 924 -39.67 -55.79 -17.75
N VAL A 925 -40.88 -55.44 -17.31
CA VAL A 925 -41.81 -56.38 -16.65
C VAL A 925 -42.22 -57.50 -17.62
N LEU A 926 -42.51 -57.17 -18.88
CA LEU A 926 -42.85 -58.15 -19.91
C LEU A 926 -41.70 -59.14 -20.18
N LYS A 927 -40.45 -58.69 -20.16
CA LYS A 927 -39.28 -59.55 -20.37
C LYS A 927 -39.16 -60.58 -19.24
N GLU A 928 -39.39 -60.17 -17.99
CA GLU A 928 -39.32 -61.06 -16.83
C GLU A 928 -40.48 -62.05 -16.80
N LEU A 929 -41.70 -61.62 -17.18
CA LEU A 929 -42.86 -62.50 -17.35
C LEU A 929 -42.64 -63.56 -18.44
N LYS A 930 -41.96 -63.21 -19.54
CA LYS A 930 -41.58 -64.15 -20.61
C LYS A 930 -40.50 -65.13 -20.13
N LYS A 931 -39.46 -64.63 -19.43
CA LYS A 931 -38.36 -65.45 -18.89
C LYS A 931 -38.88 -66.51 -17.91
N ASN A 932 -39.81 -66.13 -17.04
CA ASN A 932 -40.45 -67.02 -16.07
C ASN A 932 -41.64 -67.83 -16.65
N LYS A 933 -41.83 -67.83 -17.98
CA LYS A 933 -42.88 -68.59 -18.70
C LYS A 933 -44.33 -68.28 -18.27
N VAL A 934 -44.55 -67.12 -17.66
CA VAL A 934 -45.90 -66.63 -17.30
C VAL A 934 -46.66 -66.21 -18.57
N ILE A 935 -45.95 -65.59 -19.52
CA ILE A 935 -46.45 -65.27 -20.86
C ILE A 935 -45.60 -66.01 -21.89
N THR A 936 -46.23 -66.78 -22.77
CA THR A 936 -45.53 -67.62 -23.75
C THR A 936 -45.99 -67.33 -25.19
N PRO A 937 -45.11 -67.50 -26.19
CA PRO A 937 -45.51 -67.39 -27.59
C PRO A 937 -46.57 -68.44 -27.94
N TYR A 938 -47.62 -68.02 -28.64
CA TYR A 938 -48.71 -68.88 -29.09
C TYR A 938 -48.98 -68.65 -30.58
N VAL A 939 -49.16 -69.74 -31.32
CA VAL A 939 -49.54 -69.72 -32.74
C VAL A 939 -50.90 -70.40 -32.84
N ASN A 940 -51.93 -69.63 -33.22
CA ASN A 940 -53.27 -70.17 -33.36
C ASN A 940 -53.32 -71.12 -34.59
N PRO A 941 -53.72 -72.41 -34.43
CA PRO A 941 -53.77 -73.37 -35.53
C PRO A 941 -54.68 -72.95 -36.69
N LYS A 942 -55.71 -72.14 -36.40
CA LYS A 942 -56.66 -71.62 -37.41
C LYS A 942 -56.15 -70.36 -38.11
N LYS A 943 -55.11 -69.69 -37.57
CA LYS A 943 -54.50 -68.47 -38.14
C LYS A 943 -52.97 -68.49 -37.98
N PRO A 944 -52.25 -69.42 -38.63
CA PRO A 944 -50.84 -69.69 -38.37
C PRO A 944 -49.89 -68.54 -38.76
N ARG A 945 -50.34 -67.57 -39.56
CA ARG A 945 -49.55 -66.38 -39.94
C ARG A 945 -49.52 -65.29 -38.87
N ILE A 946 -50.35 -65.36 -37.83
CA ILE A 946 -50.42 -64.34 -36.77
C ILE A 946 -49.64 -64.84 -35.55
N ARG A 947 -48.58 -64.11 -35.19
CA ARG A 947 -47.85 -64.35 -33.93
C ARG A 947 -48.64 -63.76 -32.77
N GLN A 948 -48.83 -64.54 -31.71
CA GLN A 948 -49.56 -64.13 -30.53
C GLN A 948 -48.79 -64.50 -29.26
N TYR A 949 -49.18 -63.91 -28.14
CA TYR A 949 -48.83 -64.34 -26.80
C TYR A 949 -50.06 -64.92 -26.11
N LYS A 950 -49.85 -65.90 -25.23
CA LYS A 950 -50.86 -66.44 -24.32
C LYS A 950 -50.32 -66.42 -22.89
N VAL A 951 -51.19 -66.12 -21.93
CA VAL A 951 -50.92 -66.32 -20.50
C VAL A 951 -50.96 -67.82 -20.21
N HIS A 952 -49.98 -68.33 -19.44
CA HIS A 952 -49.92 -69.73 -19.07
C HIS A 952 -51.11 -70.11 -18.16
N ASP A 953 -51.61 -71.34 -18.30
CA ASP A 953 -52.90 -71.75 -17.72
C ASP A 953 -52.91 -71.63 -16.17
N ASP A 954 -51.78 -71.91 -15.50
CA ASP A 954 -51.55 -71.69 -14.06
C ASP A 954 -51.77 -70.26 -13.54
N TYR A 955 -51.92 -69.26 -14.42
CA TYR A 955 -52.06 -67.85 -14.05
C TYR A 955 -53.37 -67.22 -14.57
N LEU A 956 -54.31 -68.04 -15.03
CA LEU A 956 -55.59 -67.54 -15.56
C LEU A 956 -56.45 -66.87 -14.48
N ASP A 957 -56.35 -67.34 -13.23
CA ASP A 957 -57.12 -66.81 -12.09
C ASP A 957 -56.73 -65.38 -11.67
N ILE A 958 -55.65 -64.82 -12.24
CA ILE A 958 -55.33 -63.39 -12.13
C ILE A 958 -56.46 -62.52 -12.68
N ILE A 959 -57.31 -63.04 -13.57
CA ILE A 959 -58.51 -62.36 -14.07
C ILE A 959 -59.43 -61.90 -12.93
N ASN A 960 -59.56 -62.70 -11.88
CA ASN A 960 -60.41 -62.38 -10.72
C ASN A 960 -59.91 -61.12 -9.99
N VAL A 961 -58.60 -60.87 -10.03
CA VAL A 961 -57.98 -59.68 -9.45
C VAL A 961 -58.24 -58.43 -10.29
N LEU A 962 -58.35 -58.59 -11.62
CA LEU A 962 -58.62 -57.48 -12.53
C LEU A 962 -60.06 -56.97 -12.39
N ASP A 963 -61.00 -57.86 -12.08
CA ASP A 963 -62.44 -57.55 -11.98
C ASP A 963 -62.88 -57.10 -10.58
N GLN A 964 -62.31 -57.67 -9.51
CA GLN A 964 -62.78 -57.44 -8.12
C GLN A 964 -61.87 -56.51 -7.28
N ASN A 965 -60.80 -55.94 -7.86
CA ASN A 965 -59.84 -55.06 -7.17
C ASN A 965 -59.23 -55.66 -5.86
N GLY A 966 -58.93 -56.96 -5.85
CA GLY A 966 -58.31 -57.68 -4.72
C GLY A 966 -56.83 -58.07 -4.95
N THR A 967 -56.36 -59.11 -4.24
CA THR A 967 -55.11 -59.85 -4.54
C THR A 967 -55.48 -61.31 -4.83
N SER A 968 -54.65 -62.05 -5.59
CA SER A 968 -54.77 -63.51 -5.72
C SER A 968 -53.42 -64.18 -5.50
N TYR A 969 -53.45 -65.46 -5.15
CA TYR A 969 -52.25 -66.26 -4.97
C TYR A 969 -51.36 -66.25 -6.21
N GLU A 970 -51.95 -66.30 -7.40
CA GLU A 970 -51.27 -66.29 -8.70
C GLU A 970 -50.61 -64.93 -8.96
N LEU A 971 -51.27 -63.82 -8.60
CA LEU A 971 -50.68 -62.49 -8.71
C LEU A 971 -49.49 -62.33 -7.77
N GLU A 972 -49.61 -62.77 -6.51
CA GLU A 972 -48.50 -62.71 -5.54
C GLU A 972 -47.32 -63.61 -5.95
N ARG A 973 -47.62 -64.78 -6.54
CA ARG A 973 -46.61 -65.69 -7.10
C ARG A 973 -45.87 -65.05 -8.28
N VAL A 974 -46.59 -64.34 -9.16
CA VAL A 974 -45.97 -63.55 -10.24
C VAL A 974 -45.11 -62.41 -9.68
N MET A 975 -45.59 -61.70 -8.66
CA MET A 975 -44.82 -60.62 -8.04
C MET A 975 -43.51 -61.13 -7.44
N LYS A 976 -43.52 -62.27 -6.72
CA LYS A 976 -42.30 -62.90 -6.18
C LYS A 976 -41.29 -63.31 -7.25
N LEU A 977 -41.75 -63.72 -8.43
CA LEU A 977 -40.88 -64.10 -9.55
C LEU A 977 -40.24 -62.91 -10.27
N ILE A 978 -40.76 -61.70 -10.08
CA ILE A 978 -40.26 -60.47 -10.71
C ILE A 978 -39.40 -59.66 -9.74
N THR A 979 -39.62 -59.81 -8.42
CA THR A 979 -38.83 -59.14 -7.37
C THR A 979 -37.67 -59.95 -6.82
N SER A 980 -37.52 -61.22 -7.25
CA SER A 980 -36.32 -62.04 -7.03
C SER A 980 -35.29 -61.85 -8.14
#